data_AF-A0A1Y1UZY6-F1
#
_entry.id   AF-A0A1Y1UZY6-F1
#
_cell.length_a   1.000
_cell.length_b   1.000
_cell.length_c   1.000
_cell.angle_alpha   90.00
_cell.angle_beta   90.00
_cell.angle_gamma   90.00
#
_symmetry.space_group_name_H-M   'P 1'
#
loop_
_entity.id
_entity.type
_entity.pdbx_description
1 polymer ?
#
loop_
_entity_poly.entity_id
_entity_poly.type
_entity_poly.pdbx_seq_one_letter_code
_entity_poly.pdbx_strand_id
1 'polypeptide(L)'
;MCNKFKNNNESKNFIINKYGLSNMQKFIIYKEYLIREKLDLLVLYLLEESKATIIDQKKIDFEYVLIYIETLLYNEISINNLSKEVKELLNNILSSLIKKNEIRIRKDINININPYKKIIDKFDLYNSDDINRENILFFLLIYNQIYHIKNFNDIYVKIQKKKEILNFIRKNKNIFSNLKCENLKMIYEKANKEETSINDVLILASNSNEYISFFCSVKKDIINKCVKIKFDKIPELDGKTNIKLLESFINELIEMNVQLEKSDYDTIERKFLMLINVLKTKEEDYNKLNELKNIILKYDDTNIPLFKKILEKVYNALHDLGKSLIEKHKWNNIEILNYLQEDVKVSYKEHKSDPRIASLIKFINLDEINEDFCKKFIGNINDPYDYKKQFNKNYNVFISSLVKNAKTYNHLTKLYKIFNIESIPRQSEDIIKNLVDIFGKDLERNGMEFCEIEIIIYTLYKLVSDNRDYCAKSIIKNTKNVLNEREVNHLFLFIIDNFSDDISESLCEKLIININDMSDNKVIETLKQTKSEKIKIKIIEKLESKVIKEEDVFNVGLTDELELLQNIIKLNDLQKDNKNFINVSYIKKTREVVNNIIKKLRNLEFCMNQIESMYNLYEKEIDKNRNLLQDRFQILSFGDIENITTLYERTVNTMNYCITKSREIDEIINVFSNYYPNEKHDIIDNYKELKKQIINNPICDFPDDGRLEIYNFKNIYHEAHQITKFKNSKIFIIINEIKKKEFEGYNDEIFIFEETKNEFLNLKVLFNSKTENKIKLDLLESIIKDIEKSEVEKEVNILLDILDIEKTQENRVIEKLSLLKNKDSNIRYYENIILLLEDFKLNGENLRAIFRENKTNLENYSSLYDLIKINDSLNLLNLNILDLNSNDSIIALEVMDKMYEEPKLMEFIKDKQICDVHSMGEFIDDSEDNYLTYNDIDQLETCIEFQKELTKKNIFIDIIKSNSHYHDIGLKFENSSGKFSDFNELFTNHLNPNELNKAHIKSIYNDSKIDLKNNYPEYKCEVSYKNNGKYVIKNYDELSELRTIALLKKGEVYDEFANIITNIQDILKLLKTISSKGYFEDIEYTIDIKNGNALASKSKYNDKNETLTEVINELNIILNHQKI
;
A
#
# COMPACT_ATOMS: atom_id res chain seq x y z
N MET A 1 -17.96 66.89 50.08
CA MET A 1 -17.79 68.27 50.60
C MET A 1 -18.93 68.72 51.51
N CYS A 2 -20.19 68.30 51.29
CA CYS A 2 -21.37 68.76 52.05
C CYS A 2 -21.51 68.28 53.52
N ASN A 3 -20.49 67.60 54.09
CA ASN A 3 -20.45 67.22 55.51
C ASN A 3 -19.58 68.16 56.36
N LYS A 4 -19.03 69.25 55.79
CA LYS A 4 -18.18 70.21 56.54
C LYS A 4 -18.90 71.47 57.03
N PHE A 5 -20.08 71.85 56.53
CA PHE A 5 -20.74 73.10 56.94
C PHE A 5 -21.43 72.99 58.32
N LYS A 6 -20.66 73.03 59.41
CA LYS A 6 -21.18 73.12 60.78
C LYS A 6 -20.91 74.49 61.45
N ASN A 7 -20.33 75.46 60.75
CA ASN A 7 -19.99 76.76 61.37
C ASN A 7 -20.11 77.97 60.41
N ASN A 8 -20.61 79.10 60.91
CA ASN A 8 -20.94 80.33 60.14
C ASN A 8 -19.75 80.99 59.41
N ASN A 9 -18.50 80.67 59.79
CA ASN A 9 -17.30 81.17 59.13
C ASN A 9 -16.93 80.39 57.84
N GLU A 10 -17.33 79.12 57.72
CA GLU A 10 -17.02 78.31 56.53
C GLU A 10 -17.96 78.62 55.35
N SER A 11 -19.23 78.95 55.62
CA SER A 11 -20.18 79.45 54.62
C SER A 11 -19.75 80.81 54.04
N LYS A 12 -19.23 81.74 54.87
CA LYS A 12 -18.59 82.99 54.38
C LYS A 12 -17.35 82.71 53.54
N ASN A 13 -16.49 81.77 53.93
CA ASN A 13 -15.29 81.40 53.16
C ASN A 13 -15.61 80.71 51.83
N PHE A 14 -16.76 80.03 51.72
CA PHE A 14 -17.25 79.44 50.46
C PHE A 14 -17.68 80.52 49.44
N ILE A 15 -18.20 81.64 49.93
CA ILE A 15 -18.60 82.81 49.13
C ILE A 15 -17.37 83.63 48.67
N ILE A 16 -16.31 83.74 49.49
CA ILE A 16 -15.15 84.65 49.27
C ILE A 16 -14.06 84.07 48.32
N ASN A 17 -14.41 83.37 47.25
CA ASN A 17 -13.48 83.02 46.14
C ASN A 17 -12.21 82.18 46.46
N LYS A 18 -12.02 81.68 47.70
CA LYS A 18 -10.77 81.01 48.11
C LYS A 18 -10.50 79.66 47.41
N TYR A 19 -11.52 79.02 46.85
CA TYR A 19 -11.45 77.66 46.27
C TYR A 19 -11.44 77.61 44.74
N GLY A 20 -11.35 78.76 44.04
CA GLY A 20 -11.33 78.79 42.57
C GLY A 20 -12.58 78.22 41.87
N LEU A 21 -13.69 78.02 42.61
CA LEU A 21 -14.93 77.43 42.10
C LEU A 21 -15.67 78.39 41.16
N SER A 22 -16.21 77.86 40.06
CA SER A 22 -17.05 78.63 39.14
C SER A 22 -18.39 79.01 39.77
N ASN A 23 -19.05 80.05 39.24
CA ASN A 23 -20.38 80.46 39.72
C ASN A 23 -21.40 79.31 39.66
N MET A 24 -21.36 78.51 38.59
CA MET A 24 -22.16 77.29 38.45
C MET A 24 -21.87 76.27 39.57
N GLN A 25 -20.60 76.00 39.88
CA GLN A 25 -20.23 75.05 40.94
C GLN A 25 -20.69 75.54 42.32
N LYS A 26 -20.53 76.83 42.60
CA LYS A 26 -21.04 77.46 43.82
C LYS A 26 -22.55 77.32 43.93
N PHE A 27 -23.26 77.61 42.83
CA PHE A 27 -24.71 77.49 42.75
C PHE A 27 -25.18 76.05 43.00
N ILE A 28 -24.59 75.05 42.34
CA ILE A 28 -24.94 73.63 42.52
C ILE A 28 -24.73 73.19 43.97
N ILE A 29 -23.56 73.48 44.56
CA ILE A 29 -23.25 73.04 45.93
C ILE A 29 -24.25 73.64 46.93
N TYR A 30 -24.61 74.92 46.75
CA TYR A 30 -25.55 75.60 47.64
C TYR A 30 -26.99 75.13 47.41
N LYS A 31 -27.41 74.95 46.16
CA LYS A 31 -28.70 74.34 45.77
C LYS A 31 -28.89 72.97 46.45
N GLU A 32 -27.93 72.07 46.28
CA GLU A 32 -28.01 70.70 46.83
C GLU A 32 -28.07 70.70 48.36
N TYR A 33 -27.34 71.62 49.01
CA TYR A 33 -27.43 71.80 50.46
C TYR A 33 -28.84 72.24 50.88
N LEU A 34 -29.40 73.28 50.26
CA LEU A 34 -30.73 73.79 50.61
C LEU A 34 -31.82 72.75 50.38
N ILE A 35 -31.77 72.01 49.28
CA ILE A 35 -32.71 70.93 48.96
C ILE A 35 -32.62 69.79 49.97
N ARG A 36 -31.40 69.34 50.31
CA ARG A 36 -31.21 68.22 51.26
C ARG A 36 -31.74 68.53 52.65
N GLU A 37 -31.57 69.78 53.10
CA GLU A 37 -32.04 70.23 54.42
C GLU A 37 -33.52 70.69 54.40
N LYS A 38 -34.24 70.54 53.27
CA LYS A 38 -35.65 70.94 53.06
C LYS A 38 -35.93 72.43 53.33
N LEU A 39 -35.02 73.30 52.92
CA LEU A 39 -35.08 74.75 53.14
C LEU A 39 -35.66 75.48 51.90
N ASP A 40 -36.87 75.12 51.49
CA ASP A 40 -37.47 75.54 50.20
C ASP A 40 -37.57 77.07 50.04
N LEU A 41 -37.90 77.81 51.10
CA LEU A 41 -37.99 79.28 51.08
C LEU A 41 -36.66 79.96 50.73
N LEU A 42 -35.52 79.33 51.07
CA LEU A 42 -34.18 79.89 50.79
C LEU A 42 -33.72 79.60 49.36
N VAL A 43 -34.36 78.68 48.65
CA VAL A 43 -34.06 78.38 47.23
C VAL A 43 -34.40 79.59 46.35
N LEU A 44 -35.51 80.29 46.65
CA LEU A 44 -35.88 81.54 45.96
C LEU A 44 -34.84 82.65 46.17
N TYR A 45 -34.33 82.81 47.39
CA TYR A 45 -33.25 83.75 47.68
C TYR A 45 -31.96 83.40 46.93
N LEU A 46 -31.60 82.11 46.84
CA LEU A 46 -30.46 81.66 46.06
C LEU A 46 -30.61 82.00 44.57
N LEU A 47 -31.80 81.79 43.99
CA LEU A 47 -32.09 82.17 42.60
C LEU A 47 -31.93 83.68 42.42
N GLU A 48 -32.60 84.49 43.24
CA GLU A 48 -32.50 85.95 43.19
C GLU A 48 -31.07 86.48 43.31
N GLU A 49 -30.29 86.00 44.28
CA GLU A 49 -28.90 86.43 44.48
C GLU A 49 -27.97 86.03 43.33
N SER A 50 -28.26 84.90 42.67
CA SER A 50 -27.41 84.39 41.59
C SER A 50 -27.83 84.85 40.20
N LYS A 51 -29.00 85.51 40.03
CA LYS A 51 -29.51 85.93 38.71
C LYS A 51 -28.54 86.82 37.93
N ALA A 52 -27.85 87.74 38.60
CA ALA A 52 -26.87 88.65 37.97
C ALA A 52 -25.70 87.87 37.36
N THR A 53 -25.34 86.72 37.94
CA THR A 53 -24.28 85.86 37.42
C THR A 53 -24.65 85.16 36.10
N ILE A 54 -25.94 85.16 35.74
CA ILE A 54 -26.42 84.71 34.42
C ILE A 54 -26.71 85.91 33.52
N ILE A 55 -27.43 86.93 33.99
CA ILE A 55 -27.91 88.06 33.16
C ILE A 55 -26.76 88.94 32.66
N ASP A 56 -25.81 89.31 33.51
CA ASP A 56 -24.81 90.34 33.19
C ASP A 56 -23.59 89.79 32.46
N GLN A 57 -23.41 88.46 32.46
CA GLN A 57 -22.28 87.84 31.79
C GLN A 57 -22.43 87.86 30.27
N LYS A 58 -21.37 88.27 29.56
CA LYS A 58 -21.32 88.19 28.09
C LYS A 58 -21.18 86.76 27.56
N LYS A 59 -20.65 85.85 28.37
CA LYS A 59 -20.44 84.42 28.06
C LYS A 59 -21.08 83.57 29.15
N ILE A 60 -21.78 82.50 28.78
CA ILE A 60 -22.49 81.66 29.77
C ILE A 60 -22.42 80.18 29.40
N ASP A 61 -22.27 79.32 30.40
CA ASP A 61 -22.40 77.86 30.25
C ASP A 61 -23.91 77.52 30.17
N PHE A 62 -24.36 76.85 29.10
CA PHE A 62 -25.79 76.55 28.92
C PHE A 62 -26.32 75.61 30.01
N GLU A 63 -25.48 74.70 30.51
CA GLU A 63 -25.80 73.85 31.64
C GLU A 63 -26.06 74.65 32.93
N TYR A 64 -25.39 75.80 33.11
CA TYR A 64 -25.68 76.67 34.24
C TYR A 64 -27.10 77.26 34.15
N VAL A 65 -27.53 77.64 32.95
CA VAL A 65 -28.90 78.11 32.67
C VAL A 65 -29.90 76.99 32.93
N LEU A 66 -29.61 75.77 32.47
CA LEU A 66 -30.50 74.61 32.70
C LEU A 66 -30.65 74.28 34.18
N ILE A 67 -29.56 74.23 34.94
CA ILE A 67 -29.60 73.97 36.39
C ILE A 67 -30.33 75.08 37.13
N TYR A 68 -30.15 76.32 36.71
CA TYR A 68 -30.88 77.45 37.28
C TYR A 68 -32.38 77.33 37.01
N ILE A 69 -32.79 77.02 35.77
CA ILE A 69 -34.20 76.78 35.42
C ILE A 69 -34.75 75.55 36.15
N GLU A 70 -33.99 74.47 36.26
CA GLU A 70 -34.39 73.27 37.01
C GLU A 70 -34.74 73.60 38.46
N THR A 71 -33.90 74.43 39.09
CA THR A 71 -34.06 74.88 40.47
C THR A 71 -35.25 75.82 40.60
N LEU A 72 -35.47 76.67 39.60
CA LEU A 72 -36.64 77.54 39.51
C LEU A 72 -37.96 76.74 39.37
N LEU A 73 -37.91 75.56 38.74
CA LEU A 73 -39.03 74.65 38.55
C LEU A 73 -39.10 73.54 39.62
N TYR A 74 -38.34 73.66 40.73
CA TYR A 74 -38.32 72.66 41.80
C TYR A 74 -39.71 72.57 42.45
N ASN A 75 -40.24 71.35 42.62
CA ASN A 75 -41.60 71.03 43.10
C ASN A 75 -42.80 71.43 42.22
N GLU A 76 -42.57 72.05 41.05
CA GLU A 76 -43.66 72.49 40.17
C GLU A 76 -44.05 71.46 39.10
N ILE A 77 -45.36 71.33 38.83
CA ILE A 77 -45.88 70.40 37.80
C ILE A 77 -45.82 71.03 36.39
N SER A 78 -45.97 72.35 36.28
CA SER A 78 -45.97 73.11 35.02
C SER A 78 -45.48 74.54 35.25
N ILE A 79 -44.92 75.17 34.22
CA ILE A 79 -44.51 76.58 34.23
C ILE A 79 -45.70 77.52 34.49
N ASN A 80 -46.91 77.09 34.14
CA ASN A 80 -48.12 77.87 34.39
C ASN A 80 -48.38 78.09 35.87
N ASN A 81 -47.91 77.16 36.72
CA ASN A 81 -48.13 77.17 38.17
C ASN A 81 -47.15 78.07 38.94
N LEU A 82 -46.11 78.59 38.28
CA LEU A 82 -45.13 79.47 38.91
C LEU A 82 -45.77 80.77 39.42
N SER A 83 -45.32 81.23 40.58
CA SER A 83 -45.71 82.54 41.11
C SER A 83 -45.25 83.68 40.18
N LYS A 84 -45.85 84.87 40.34
CA LYS A 84 -45.54 86.03 39.50
C LYS A 84 -44.06 86.44 39.57
N GLU A 85 -43.47 86.44 40.77
CA GLU A 85 -42.05 86.77 40.96
C GLU A 85 -41.13 85.75 40.26
N VAL A 86 -41.49 84.47 40.32
CA VAL A 86 -40.72 83.38 39.70
C VAL A 86 -40.83 83.40 38.17
N LYS A 87 -42.01 83.76 37.62
CA LYS A 87 -42.18 83.99 36.18
C LYS A 87 -41.35 85.17 35.67
N GLU A 88 -41.26 86.24 36.45
CA GLU A 88 -40.44 87.41 36.11
C GLU A 88 -38.95 87.06 36.11
N LEU A 89 -38.48 86.31 37.11
CA LEU A 89 -37.13 85.73 37.15
C LEU A 89 -36.83 84.87 35.92
N LEU A 90 -37.72 83.94 35.58
CA LEU A 90 -37.56 83.08 34.41
C LEU A 90 -37.45 83.92 33.13
N ASN A 91 -38.33 84.90 32.94
CA ASN A 91 -38.31 85.75 31.75
C ASN A 91 -37.02 86.59 31.65
N ASN A 92 -36.53 87.12 32.77
CA ASN A 92 -35.27 87.86 32.80
C ASN A 92 -34.08 86.99 32.38
N ILE A 93 -34.04 85.73 32.85
CA ILE A 93 -33.02 84.75 32.45
C ILE A 93 -33.13 84.43 30.96
N LEU A 94 -34.33 84.04 30.48
CA LEU A 94 -34.54 83.63 29.08
C LEU A 94 -34.28 84.79 28.10
N SER A 95 -34.79 85.99 28.39
CA SER A 95 -34.57 87.18 27.55
C SER A 95 -33.11 87.62 27.50
N SER A 96 -32.32 87.34 28.54
CA SER A 96 -30.88 87.65 28.55
C SER A 96 -30.08 86.80 27.55
N LEU A 97 -30.60 85.61 27.16
CA LEU A 97 -29.89 84.68 26.28
C LEU A 97 -29.63 85.27 24.89
N ILE A 98 -30.56 86.05 24.35
CA ILE A 98 -30.43 86.61 22.99
C ILE A 98 -29.30 87.65 22.90
N LYS A 99 -28.96 88.27 24.03
CA LYS A 99 -27.91 89.29 24.14
C LYS A 99 -26.52 88.70 24.35
N LYS A 100 -26.39 87.37 24.53
CA LYS A 100 -25.09 86.74 24.81
C LYS A 100 -24.15 86.81 23.62
N ASN A 101 -22.86 86.98 23.90
CA ASN A 101 -21.82 86.94 22.88
C ASN A 101 -21.41 85.52 22.53
N GLU A 102 -21.46 84.62 23.52
CA GLU A 102 -21.02 83.24 23.37
C GLU A 102 -21.82 82.38 24.37
N ILE A 103 -22.39 81.28 23.90
CA ILE A 103 -22.93 80.20 24.76
C ILE A 103 -21.97 79.02 24.69
N ARG A 104 -21.55 78.54 25.87
CA ARG A 104 -20.63 77.41 26.03
C ARG A 104 -21.40 76.15 26.42
N ILE A 105 -20.89 75.01 25.99
CA ILE A 105 -21.40 73.68 26.29
C ILE A 105 -20.23 72.89 26.86
N ARG A 106 -20.40 72.26 28.03
CA ARG A 106 -19.33 71.48 28.67
C ARG A 106 -19.32 70.06 28.09
N LYS A 107 -18.22 69.70 27.41
CA LYS A 107 -18.04 68.38 26.76
C LYS A 107 -17.87 67.21 27.74
N ASP A 108 -17.49 67.47 28.99
CA ASP A 108 -17.06 66.44 29.95
C ASP A 108 -18.20 65.83 30.79
N ILE A 109 -19.42 66.31 30.60
CA ILE A 109 -20.59 65.69 31.23
C ILE A 109 -21.10 64.66 30.23
N ASN A 110 -21.01 63.38 30.58
CA ASN A 110 -21.64 62.28 29.87
C ASN A 110 -23.16 62.44 30.02
N ILE A 111 -23.75 63.42 29.32
CA ILE A 111 -25.18 63.75 29.37
C ILE A 111 -25.90 62.67 28.60
N ASN A 112 -26.21 61.58 29.32
CA ASN A 112 -27.46 60.87 29.08
C ASN A 112 -28.53 61.95 28.86
N ILE A 113 -29.31 61.93 27.78
CA ILE A 113 -30.31 62.95 27.37
C ILE A 113 -31.36 63.26 28.47
N ASN A 114 -31.29 62.56 29.61
CA ASN A 114 -32.36 62.35 30.56
C ASN A 114 -32.46 63.29 31.78
N PRO A 115 -31.41 63.94 32.35
CA PRO A 115 -31.58 64.71 33.59
C PRO A 115 -32.40 65.99 33.36
N TYR A 116 -32.26 66.62 32.20
CA TYR A 116 -32.94 67.89 31.88
C TYR A 116 -34.17 67.75 30.97
N LYS A 117 -34.50 66.54 30.50
CA LYS A 117 -35.73 66.29 29.73
C LYS A 117 -36.98 66.70 30.52
N LYS A 118 -36.96 66.44 31.84
CA LYS A 118 -38.01 66.87 32.77
C LYS A 118 -38.24 68.39 32.79
N ILE A 119 -37.22 69.19 32.49
CA ILE A 119 -37.37 70.65 32.36
C ILE A 119 -38.26 70.93 31.16
N ILE A 120 -37.97 70.31 30.02
CA ILE A 120 -38.67 70.53 28.74
C ILE A 120 -40.10 70.01 28.77
N ASP A 121 -40.34 68.85 29.39
CA ASP A 121 -41.70 68.30 29.53
C ASP A 121 -42.62 69.31 30.29
N LYS A 122 -42.05 70.12 31.21
CA LYS A 122 -42.78 71.20 31.91
C LYS A 122 -43.02 72.44 31.03
N PHE A 123 -42.30 72.60 29.91
CA PHE A 123 -42.56 73.62 28.88
C PHE A 123 -43.60 73.14 27.84
N ASP A 124 -43.73 71.83 27.58
CA ASP A 124 -44.64 71.27 26.56
C ASP A 124 -46.14 71.41 26.90
N LEU A 125 -46.50 71.66 28.17
CA LEU A 125 -47.88 71.92 28.63
C LEU A 125 -48.32 73.40 28.51
N TYR A 126 -47.55 74.24 27.83
CA TYR A 126 -47.81 75.68 27.75
C TYR A 126 -48.86 76.03 26.67
N ASN A 127 -50.09 76.35 27.10
CA ASN A 127 -51.13 76.98 26.29
C ASN A 127 -51.36 78.42 26.79
N SER A 128 -51.47 79.39 25.85
CA SER A 128 -51.99 80.77 25.99
C SER A 128 -51.01 81.97 25.96
N ASP A 129 -51.60 83.11 25.58
CA ASP A 129 -51.07 84.37 25.00
C ASP A 129 -50.21 85.27 25.91
N ASP A 130 -49.21 84.70 26.59
CA ASP A 130 -48.37 85.48 27.49
C ASP A 130 -47.14 86.12 26.81
N ILE A 131 -46.73 87.30 27.31
CA ILE A 131 -45.62 88.16 26.82
C ILE A 131 -44.25 87.44 26.75
N ASN A 132 -44.14 86.26 27.35
CA ASN A 132 -42.90 85.49 27.48
C ASN A 132 -42.71 84.40 26.40
N ARG A 133 -43.71 84.20 25.51
CA ARG A 133 -43.71 83.11 24.52
C ARG A 133 -42.49 83.11 23.60
N GLU A 134 -42.05 84.28 23.13
CA GLU A 134 -40.89 84.42 22.24
C GLU A 134 -39.58 83.96 22.91
N ASN A 135 -39.36 84.34 24.16
CA ASN A 135 -38.15 83.99 24.91
C ASN A 135 -38.10 82.49 25.22
N ILE A 136 -39.26 81.88 25.47
CA ILE A 136 -39.42 80.42 25.64
C ILE A 136 -39.08 79.69 24.34
N LEU A 137 -39.69 80.09 23.21
CA LEU A 137 -39.42 79.46 21.92
C LEU A 137 -37.94 79.56 21.53
N PHE A 138 -37.30 80.70 21.81
CA PHE A 138 -35.88 80.88 21.57
C PHE A 138 -35.00 79.96 22.43
N PHE A 139 -35.31 79.82 23.72
CA PHE A 139 -34.62 78.88 24.60
C PHE A 139 -34.79 77.43 24.13
N LEU A 140 -36.02 77.04 23.75
CA LEU A 140 -36.30 75.73 23.18
C LEU A 140 -35.53 75.51 21.88
N LEU A 141 -35.38 76.54 21.03
CA LEU A 141 -34.60 76.47 19.80
C LEU A 141 -33.12 76.15 20.08
N ILE A 142 -32.51 76.82 21.06
CA ILE A 142 -31.13 76.56 21.51
C ILE A 142 -31.02 75.14 22.08
N TYR A 143 -31.94 74.77 22.97
CA TYR A 143 -31.96 73.45 23.61
C TYR A 143 -32.04 72.31 22.58
N ASN A 144 -32.98 72.39 21.64
CA ASN A 144 -33.16 71.37 20.60
C ASN A 144 -31.92 71.22 19.71
N GLN A 145 -31.19 72.30 19.47
CA GLN A 145 -29.97 72.26 18.67
C GLN A 145 -28.80 71.65 19.41
N ILE A 146 -28.60 72.01 20.68
CA ILE A 146 -27.54 71.46 21.53
C ILE A 146 -27.73 69.95 21.76
N TYR A 147 -28.96 69.50 21.97
CA TYR A 147 -29.28 68.10 22.30
C TYR A 147 -29.86 67.29 21.12
N HIS A 148 -29.77 67.81 19.89
CA HIS A 148 -30.14 67.12 18.65
C HIS A 148 -31.58 66.57 18.58
N ILE A 149 -32.56 67.30 19.11
CA ILE A 149 -33.98 66.91 19.08
C ILE A 149 -34.64 67.45 17.79
N LYS A 150 -35.47 66.62 17.13
CA LYS A 150 -36.01 66.84 15.77
C LYS A 150 -37.06 67.98 15.61
N ASN A 151 -37.11 68.97 16.49
CA ASN A 151 -38.18 70.00 16.48
C ASN A 151 -37.73 71.41 16.06
N PHE A 152 -36.51 71.59 15.52
CA PHE A 152 -35.99 72.92 15.18
C PHE A 152 -36.89 73.70 14.22
N ASN A 153 -37.34 73.09 13.13
CA ASN A 153 -38.14 73.78 12.11
C ASN A 153 -39.47 74.27 12.70
N ASP A 154 -40.17 73.43 13.44
CA ASP A 154 -41.46 73.75 14.05
C ASP A 154 -41.36 74.91 15.04
N ILE A 155 -40.30 74.91 15.85
CA ILE A 155 -40.02 76.00 16.80
C ILE A 155 -39.64 77.26 16.04
N TYR A 156 -38.72 77.15 15.07
CA TYR A 156 -38.25 78.29 14.30
C TYR A 156 -39.42 78.98 13.61
N VAL A 157 -40.37 78.25 13.00
CA VAL A 157 -41.56 78.81 12.34
C VAL A 157 -42.40 79.68 13.28
N LYS A 158 -42.58 79.26 14.54
CA LYS A 158 -43.42 79.95 15.53
C LYS A 158 -42.82 81.26 16.06
N ILE A 159 -41.50 81.45 15.93
CA ILE A 159 -40.81 82.66 16.42
C ILE A 159 -41.09 83.85 15.50
N GLN A 160 -41.54 84.98 16.02
CA GLN A 160 -41.79 86.20 15.23
C GLN A 160 -40.50 86.96 14.93
N LYS A 161 -39.55 87.01 15.87
CA LYS A 161 -38.32 87.81 15.78
C LYS A 161 -37.20 87.20 14.91
N LYS A 162 -37.52 86.76 13.69
CA LYS A 162 -36.61 86.02 12.79
C LYS A 162 -35.22 86.66 12.62
N LYS A 163 -35.16 87.99 12.47
CA LYS A 163 -33.93 88.74 12.24
C LYS A 163 -32.95 88.64 13.41
N GLU A 164 -33.45 88.86 14.63
CA GLU A 164 -32.65 88.80 15.86
C GLU A 164 -32.10 87.39 16.07
N ILE A 165 -32.93 86.39 15.79
CA ILE A 165 -32.59 84.96 15.88
C ILE A 165 -31.55 84.57 14.84
N LEU A 166 -31.70 85.01 13.58
CA LEU A 166 -30.73 84.73 12.53
C LEU A 166 -29.36 85.32 12.86
N ASN A 167 -29.32 86.57 13.33
CA ASN A 167 -28.08 87.21 13.79
C ASN A 167 -27.47 86.47 14.98
N PHE A 168 -28.30 85.97 15.89
CA PHE A 168 -27.85 85.15 17.01
C PHE A 168 -27.25 83.82 16.54
N ILE A 169 -27.92 83.11 15.62
CA ILE A 169 -27.43 81.85 15.03
C ILE A 169 -26.09 82.08 14.33
N ARG A 170 -25.94 83.16 13.55
CA ARG A 170 -24.68 83.52 12.89
C ARG A 170 -23.55 83.75 13.90
N LYS A 171 -23.83 84.51 14.95
CA LYS A 171 -22.87 84.87 16.01
C LYS A 171 -22.44 83.65 16.83
N ASN A 172 -23.36 82.72 17.08
CA ASN A 172 -23.14 81.50 17.84
C ASN A 172 -23.17 80.25 16.94
N LYS A 173 -22.58 80.31 15.74
CA LYS A 173 -22.63 79.20 14.76
C LYS A 173 -22.18 77.86 15.36
N ASN A 174 -21.27 77.88 16.33
CA ASN A 174 -20.76 76.72 17.04
C ASN A 174 -21.84 75.87 17.73
N ILE A 175 -22.90 76.47 18.28
CA ILE A 175 -24.01 75.71 18.91
C ILE A 175 -25.08 75.26 17.90
N PHE A 176 -25.03 75.78 16.68
CA PHE A 176 -25.89 75.42 15.55
C PHE A 176 -25.12 74.62 14.49
N SER A 177 -24.05 73.92 14.88
CA SER A 177 -23.14 73.23 13.98
C SER A 177 -23.74 71.98 13.32
N ASN A 178 -24.99 71.65 13.59
CA ASN A 178 -25.73 70.48 13.10
C ASN A 178 -26.97 70.87 12.27
N LEU A 179 -27.08 72.14 11.84
CA LEU A 179 -28.14 72.56 10.92
C LEU A 179 -28.07 71.75 9.62
N LYS A 180 -29.19 71.11 9.29
CA LYS A 180 -29.41 70.38 8.04
C LYS A 180 -29.98 71.28 6.96
N CYS A 181 -29.94 70.83 5.71
CA CYS A 181 -30.48 71.51 4.54
C CYS A 181 -31.94 71.92 4.75
N GLU A 182 -32.77 71.05 5.33
CA GLU A 182 -34.17 71.37 5.66
C GLU A 182 -34.30 72.53 6.66
N ASN A 183 -33.36 72.66 7.60
CA ASN A 183 -33.33 73.79 8.52
C ASN A 183 -32.93 75.08 7.81
N LEU A 184 -31.91 75.01 6.94
CA LEU A 184 -31.46 76.15 6.15
C LEU A 184 -32.56 76.64 5.20
N LYS A 185 -33.27 75.72 4.54
CA LYS A 185 -34.47 76.01 3.74
C LYS A 185 -35.52 76.75 4.54
N MET A 186 -35.88 76.21 5.71
CA MET A 186 -36.89 76.82 6.58
C MET A 186 -36.47 78.22 7.05
N ILE A 187 -35.19 78.41 7.40
CA ILE A 187 -34.63 79.72 7.76
C ILE A 187 -34.78 80.69 6.60
N TYR A 188 -34.38 80.29 5.40
CA TYR A 188 -34.44 81.14 4.21
C TYR A 188 -35.89 81.46 3.82
N GLU A 189 -36.79 80.48 3.73
CA GLU A 189 -38.18 80.64 3.31
C GLU A 189 -38.98 81.56 4.23
N LYS A 190 -38.75 81.48 5.54
CA LYS A 190 -39.50 82.27 6.55
C LYS A 190 -38.81 83.56 6.97
N ALA A 191 -37.60 83.86 6.46
CA ALA A 191 -36.91 85.12 6.71
C ALA A 191 -37.46 86.25 5.82
N ASN A 192 -37.28 87.49 6.28
CA ASN A 192 -37.56 88.67 5.44
C ASN A 192 -36.55 88.70 4.28
N LYS A 193 -37.06 88.57 3.04
CA LYS A 193 -36.26 88.48 1.81
C LYS A 193 -35.56 89.78 1.43
N GLU A 194 -36.02 90.92 1.94
CA GLU A 194 -35.35 92.22 1.71
C GLU A 194 -34.09 92.38 2.57
N GLU A 195 -34.08 91.76 3.75
CA GLU A 195 -32.99 91.92 4.72
C GLU A 195 -32.07 90.70 4.82
N THR A 196 -32.50 89.53 4.36
CA THR A 196 -31.74 88.27 4.45
C THR A 196 -31.33 87.79 3.07
N SER A 197 -30.02 87.84 2.80
CA SER A 197 -29.48 87.31 1.54
C SER A 197 -29.31 85.78 1.59
N ILE A 198 -29.28 85.14 0.42
CA ILE A 198 -28.96 83.71 0.30
C ILE A 198 -27.60 83.40 0.94
N ASN A 199 -26.62 84.29 0.79
CA ASN A 199 -25.30 84.16 1.40
C ASN A 199 -25.35 84.14 2.94
N ASP A 200 -26.26 84.89 3.56
CA ASP A 200 -26.39 84.90 5.03
C ASP A 200 -26.84 83.54 5.58
N VAL A 201 -27.62 82.78 4.80
CA VAL A 201 -28.06 81.43 5.15
C VAL A 201 -27.03 80.37 4.74
N LEU A 202 -26.39 80.51 3.57
CA LEU A 202 -25.33 79.60 3.12
C LEU A 202 -24.18 79.51 4.13
N ILE A 203 -23.79 80.63 4.74
CA ILE A 203 -22.73 80.68 5.76
C ILE A 203 -23.11 79.88 7.02
N LEU A 204 -24.40 79.62 7.26
CA LEU A 204 -24.86 78.80 8.39
C LEU A 204 -24.71 77.30 8.18
N ALA A 205 -24.42 76.85 6.96
CA ALA A 205 -24.24 75.43 6.68
C ALA A 205 -23.19 74.81 7.62
N SER A 206 -23.57 73.67 8.18
CA SER A 206 -22.78 72.90 9.15
C SER A 206 -21.57 72.23 8.50
N ASN A 207 -21.71 71.78 7.26
CA ASN A 207 -20.68 71.10 6.48
C ASN A 207 -20.91 71.31 4.97
N SER A 208 -20.01 70.78 4.14
CA SER A 208 -20.06 70.87 2.68
C SER A 208 -21.34 70.27 2.08
N ASN A 209 -21.80 69.11 2.57
CA ASN A 209 -23.00 68.44 2.06
C ASN A 209 -24.26 69.27 2.26
N GLU A 210 -24.43 69.86 3.45
CA GLU A 210 -25.59 70.70 3.74
C GLU A 210 -25.53 72.03 2.97
N TYR A 211 -24.32 72.57 2.78
CA TYR A 211 -24.10 73.74 1.92
C TYR A 211 -24.54 73.46 0.48
N ILE A 212 -24.01 72.39 -0.11
CA ILE A 212 -24.30 72.01 -1.50
C ILE A 212 -25.79 71.71 -1.67
N SER A 213 -26.37 70.93 -0.75
CA SER A 213 -27.79 70.56 -0.81
C SER A 213 -28.69 71.80 -0.73
N PHE A 214 -28.36 72.75 0.15
CA PHE A 214 -29.12 74.00 0.24
C PHE A 214 -28.94 74.86 -1.01
N PHE A 215 -27.70 75.05 -1.48
CA PHE A 215 -27.39 75.77 -2.72
C PHE A 215 -28.22 75.25 -3.91
N CYS A 216 -28.18 73.94 -4.16
CA CYS A 216 -28.95 73.31 -5.23
C CYS A 216 -30.46 73.49 -5.04
N SER A 217 -30.93 73.50 -3.80
CA SER A 217 -32.37 73.64 -3.52
C SER A 217 -32.94 75.04 -3.74
N VAL A 218 -32.12 76.08 -3.64
CA VAL A 218 -32.54 77.48 -3.88
C VAL A 218 -32.09 78.01 -5.24
N LYS A 219 -31.68 77.12 -6.15
CA LYS A 219 -31.13 77.46 -7.47
C LYS A 219 -31.97 78.45 -8.29
N LYS A 220 -33.30 78.27 -8.30
CA LYS A 220 -34.22 79.11 -9.07
C LYS A 220 -34.13 80.56 -8.61
N ASP A 221 -34.01 80.78 -7.30
CA ASP A 221 -33.84 82.12 -6.75
C ASP A 221 -32.46 82.70 -7.07
N ILE A 222 -31.40 81.88 -7.02
CA ILE A 222 -30.04 82.33 -7.34
C ILE A 222 -29.99 82.81 -8.80
N ILE A 223 -30.48 81.99 -9.74
CA ILE A 223 -30.47 82.27 -11.17
C ILE A 223 -31.38 83.46 -11.50
N ASN A 224 -32.66 83.42 -11.09
CA ASN A 224 -33.65 84.45 -11.45
C ASN A 224 -33.32 85.83 -10.86
N LYS A 225 -32.71 85.89 -9.67
CA LYS A 225 -32.35 87.15 -9.01
C LYS A 225 -30.89 87.55 -9.23
N CYS A 226 -30.14 86.80 -10.06
CA CYS A 226 -28.72 87.03 -10.35
C CYS A 226 -27.87 87.27 -9.08
N VAL A 227 -28.03 86.39 -8.08
CA VAL A 227 -27.38 86.57 -6.78
C VAL A 227 -25.90 86.23 -6.87
N LYS A 228 -25.00 87.18 -6.54
CA LYS A 228 -23.55 86.90 -6.43
C LYS A 228 -23.25 86.05 -5.19
N ILE A 229 -22.85 84.80 -5.39
CA ILE A 229 -22.58 83.82 -4.34
C ILE A 229 -21.14 83.97 -3.81
N LYS A 230 -20.97 83.89 -2.48
CA LYS A 230 -19.66 83.96 -1.82
C LYS A 230 -19.00 82.58 -1.73
N PHE A 231 -18.44 82.10 -2.83
CA PHE A 231 -17.80 80.78 -2.90
C PHE A 231 -16.56 80.64 -1.99
N ASP A 232 -15.95 81.75 -1.56
CA ASP A 232 -14.86 81.72 -0.57
C ASP A 232 -15.31 81.23 0.82
N LYS A 233 -16.63 81.32 1.10
CA LYS A 233 -17.24 80.89 2.37
C LYS A 233 -17.75 79.44 2.36
N ILE A 234 -17.58 78.69 1.26
CA ILE A 234 -17.96 77.27 1.24
C ILE A 234 -17.15 76.54 2.32
N PRO A 235 -17.80 75.72 3.18
CA PRO A 235 -17.10 74.79 4.07
C PRO A 235 -16.06 73.96 3.30
N GLU A 236 -14.99 73.54 3.96
CA GLU A 236 -13.99 72.71 3.28
C GLU A 236 -14.59 71.41 2.77
N LEU A 237 -14.24 71.03 1.53
CA LEU A 237 -14.60 69.73 0.98
C LEU A 237 -13.61 68.71 1.56
N ASP A 238 -14.11 67.81 2.40
CA ASP A 238 -13.33 66.76 3.06
C ASP A 238 -13.80 65.35 2.63
N GLY A 239 -13.20 64.30 3.21
CA GLY A 239 -13.56 62.90 2.89
C GLY A 239 -14.99 62.48 3.27
N LYS A 240 -15.74 63.30 4.03
CA LYS A 240 -17.17 63.09 4.33
C LYS A 240 -18.09 63.73 3.29
N THR A 241 -17.53 64.47 2.33
CA THR A 241 -18.30 65.04 1.23
C THR A 241 -18.93 63.93 0.39
N ASN A 242 -20.24 64.00 0.17
CA ASN A 242 -20.97 63.07 -0.67
C ASN A 242 -20.75 63.45 -2.15
N ILE A 243 -19.99 62.61 -2.85
CA ILE A 243 -19.59 62.83 -4.24
C ILE A 243 -20.79 63.01 -5.18
N LYS A 244 -21.91 62.29 -4.93
CA LYS A 244 -23.13 62.42 -5.74
C LYS A 244 -23.76 63.82 -5.69
N LEU A 245 -23.64 64.52 -4.56
CA LEU A 245 -24.14 65.89 -4.45
C LEU A 245 -23.34 66.87 -5.32
N LEU A 246 -22.07 66.56 -5.58
CA LEU A 246 -21.22 67.40 -6.46
C LEU A 246 -21.71 67.37 -7.90
N GLU A 247 -22.31 66.28 -8.38
CA GLU A 247 -22.92 66.24 -9.71
C GLU A 247 -24.04 67.28 -9.85
N SER A 248 -24.94 67.32 -8.87
CA SER A 248 -26.01 68.34 -8.83
C SER A 248 -25.40 69.75 -8.75
N PHE A 249 -24.40 69.94 -7.91
CA PHE A 249 -23.71 71.23 -7.78
C PHE A 249 -23.07 71.70 -9.10
N ILE A 250 -22.37 70.80 -9.80
CA ILE A 250 -21.72 71.07 -11.08
C ILE A 250 -22.76 71.46 -12.14
N ASN A 251 -23.88 70.74 -12.23
CA ASN A 251 -24.98 71.10 -13.14
C ASN A 251 -25.46 72.53 -12.90
N GLU A 252 -25.70 72.89 -11.64
CA GLU A 252 -26.17 74.25 -11.32
C GLU A 252 -25.11 75.32 -11.61
N LEU A 253 -23.82 75.02 -11.39
CA LEU A 253 -22.73 75.94 -11.76
C LEU A 253 -22.67 76.18 -13.28
N ILE A 254 -22.93 75.14 -14.08
CA ILE A 254 -22.97 75.25 -15.55
C ILE A 254 -24.14 76.14 -15.99
N GLU A 255 -25.33 75.95 -15.42
CA GLU A 255 -26.48 76.84 -15.69
C GLU A 255 -26.18 78.30 -15.30
N MET A 256 -25.39 78.52 -14.24
CA MET A 256 -24.97 79.83 -13.77
C MET A 256 -23.75 80.43 -14.48
N ASN A 257 -23.16 79.76 -15.48
CA ASN A 257 -21.85 80.12 -16.06
C ASN A 257 -21.71 81.62 -16.41
N VAL A 258 -22.76 82.24 -16.97
CA VAL A 258 -22.77 83.67 -17.37
C VAL A 258 -22.60 84.63 -16.17
N GLN A 259 -22.89 84.17 -14.95
CA GLN A 259 -22.84 84.95 -13.71
C GLN A 259 -21.54 84.75 -12.91
N LEU A 260 -20.66 83.83 -13.31
CA LEU A 260 -19.45 83.47 -12.56
C LEU A 260 -18.23 84.27 -13.05
N GLU A 261 -17.48 84.85 -12.11
CA GLU A 261 -16.22 85.54 -12.40
C GLU A 261 -15.02 84.57 -12.32
N LYS A 262 -13.88 84.95 -12.91
CA LYS A 262 -12.65 84.14 -12.85
C LYS A 262 -12.25 83.75 -11.43
N SER A 263 -12.39 84.66 -10.47
CA SER A 263 -12.08 84.40 -9.06
C SER A 263 -13.01 83.35 -8.41
N ASP A 264 -14.23 83.19 -8.92
CA ASP A 264 -15.16 82.14 -8.46
C ASP A 264 -14.68 80.79 -8.96
N TYR A 265 -14.31 80.70 -10.25
CA TYR A 265 -13.70 79.51 -10.83
C TYR A 265 -12.44 79.07 -10.09
N ASP A 266 -11.52 80.00 -9.80
CA ASP A 266 -10.29 79.70 -9.05
C ASP A 266 -10.59 79.19 -7.63
N THR A 267 -11.63 79.74 -6.99
CA THR A 267 -12.06 79.32 -5.66
C THR A 267 -12.67 77.92 -5.67
N ILE A 268 -13.53 77.63 -6.65
CA ILE A 268 -14.14 76.30 -6.84
C ILE A 268 -13.04 75.28 -7.17
N GLU A 269 -12.11 75.60 -8.08
CA GLU A 269 -10.94 74.76 -8.42
C GLU A 269 -10.21 74.36 -7.15
N ARG A 270 -9.81 75.34 -6.34
CA ARG A 270 -9.09 75.10 -5.09
C ARG A 270 -9.85 74.18 -4.13
N LYS A 271 -11.19 74.33 -4.03
CA LYS A 271 -12.01 73.47 -3.17
C LYS A 271 -12.06 72.02 -3.66
N PHE A 272 -12.22 71.80 -4.98
CA PHE A 272 -12.11 70.47 -5.56
C PHE A 272 -10.71 69.87 -5.40
N LEU A 273 -9.64 70.67 -5.55
CA LEU A 273 -8.27 70.21 -5.32
C LEU A 273 -8.03 69.80 -3.87
N MET A 274 -8.59 70.51 -2.89
CA MET A 274 -8.55 70.10 -1.48
C MET A 274 -9.22 68.74 -1.28
N LEU A 275 -10.41 68.53 -1.86
CA LEU A 275 -11.09 67.24 -1.82
C LEU A 275 -10.23 66.12 -2.41
N ILE A 276 -9.70 66.32 -3.63
CA ILE A 276 -8.85 65.34 -4.31
C ILE A 276 -7.61 65.01 -3.47
N ASN A 277 -6.98 66.02 -2.86
CA ASN A 277 -5.82 65.82 -1.99
C ASN A 277 -6.14 65.04 -0.71
N VAL A 278 -7.36 65.15 -0.19
CA VAL A 278 -7.81 64.33 0.95
C VAL A 278 -8.09 62.90 0.48
N LEU A 279 -8.86 62.73 -0.60
CA LEU A 279 -9.27 61.41 -1.09
C LEU A 279 -8.08 60.57 -1.59
N LYS A 280 -7.05 61.19 -2.18
CA LYS A 280 -5.86 60.46 -2.68
C LYS A 280 -5.00 59.81 -1.58
N THR A 281 -5.26 60.13 -0.31
CA THR A 281 -4.47 59.61 0.83
C THR A 281 -5.06 58.36 1.46
N LYS A 282 -6.34 58.06 1.19
CA LYS A 282 -7.07 56.98 1.85
C LYS A 282 -7.47 55.89 0.87
N GLU A 283 -7.23 54.66 1.26
CA GLU A 283 -7.47 53.46 0.43
C GLU A 283 -8.96 53.29 0.08
N GLU A 284 -9.84 53.51 1.06
CA GLU A 284 -11.30 53.44 0.93
C GLU A 284 -11.91 54.47 -0.04
N ASP A 285 -11.16 55.52 -0.39
CA ASP A 285 -11.64 56.64 -1.18
C ASP A 285 -11.34 56.50 -2.69
N TYR A 286 -10.69 55.42 -3.14
CA TYR A 286 -10.46 55.17 -4.58
C TYR A 286 -11.76 55.15 -5.39
N ASN A 287 -12.81 54.49 -4.86
CA ASN A 287 -14.12 54.45 -5.50
C ASN A 287 -14.77 55.85 -5.56
N LYS A 288 -14.58 56.68 -4.53
CA LYS A 288 -15.05 58.07 -4.54
C LYS A 288 -14.33 58.92 -5.58
N LEU A 289 -13.02 58.74 -5.75
CA LEU A 289 -12.26 59.40 -6.83
C LEU A 289 -12.72 58.95 -8.21
N ASN A 290 -13.01 57.66 -8.39
CA ASN A 290 -13.51 57.12 -9.65
C ASN A 290 -14.94 57.63 -9.96
N GLU A 291 -15.80 57.73 -8.95
CA GLU A 291 -17.12 58.35 -9.08
C GLU A 291 -17.01 59.83 -9.44
N LEU A 292 -16.11 60.59 -8.78
CA LEU A 292 -15.84 61.98 -9.10
C LEU A 292 -15.31 62.16 -10.53
N LYS A 293 -14.39 61.30 -10.99
CA LYS A 293 -13.91 61.25 -12.37
C LYS A 293 -15.08 61.10 -13.34
N ASN A 294 -15.95 60.12 -13.11
CA ASN A 294 -17.08 59.83 -13.98
C ASN A 294 -18.09 60.99 -14.02
N ILE A 295 -18.32 61.67 -12.90
CA ILE A 295 -19.16 62.87 -12.86
C ILE A 295 -18.54 63.99 -13.70
N ILE A 296 -17.26 64.30 -13.51
CA ILE A 296 -16.59 65.39 -14.24
C ILE A 296 -16.50 65.10 -15.75
N LEU A 297 -16.26 63.84 -16.12
CA LEU A 297 -16.20 63.40 -17.53
C LEU A 297 -17.48 63.71 -18.31
N LYS A 298 -18.67 63.69 -17.68
CA LYS A 298 -19.93 64.06 -18.33
C LYS A 298 -19.93 65.50 -18.87
N TYR A 299 -19.00 66.33 -18.40
CA TYR A 299 -18.90 67.75 -18.71
C TYR A 299 -17.57 68.12 -19.37
N ASP A 300 -16.75 67.14 -19.80
CA ASP A 300 -15.45 67.41 -20.42
C ASP A 300 -15.58 68.18 -21.75
N ASP A 301 -16.69 67.97 -22.46
CA ASP A 301 -17.04 68.68 -23.71
C ASP A 301 -17.62 70.09 -23.47
N THR A 302 -17.82 70.51 -22.21
CA THR A 302 -18.23 71.88 -21.92
C THR A 302 -17.06 72.83 -22.14
N ASN A 303 -17.30 74.00 -22.74
CA ASN A 303 -16.28 75.03 -22.97
C ASN A 303 -15.77 75.71 -21.68
N ILE A 304 -15.81 75.03 -20.53
CA ILE A 304 -15.42 75.53 -19.21
C ILE A 304 -14.06 74.92 -18.82
N PRO A 305 -12.94 75.68 -18.88
CA PRO A 305 -11.59 75.15 -18.64
C PRO A 305 -11.34 74.55 -17.26
N LEU A 306 -12.16 74.92 -16.26
CA LEU A 306 -12.09 74.43 -14.89
C LEU A 306 -12.15 72.89 -14.84
N PHE A 307 -13.13 72.28 -15.50
CA PHE A 307 -13.39 70.85 -15.38
C PHE A 307 -12.27 69.99 -15.95
N LYS A 308 -11.64 70.44 -17.04
CA LYS A 308 -10.48 69.78 -17.63
C LYS A 308 -9.29 69.72 -16.67
N LYS A 309 -8.99 70.82 -15.95
CA LYS A 309 -7.93 70.83 -14.93
C LYS A 309 -8.24 69.93 -13.74
N ILE A 310 -9.49 69.96 -13.24
CA ILE A 310 -9.91 69.09 -12.13
C ILE A 310 -9.78 67.63 -12.57
N LEU A 311 -10.24 67.30 -13.78
CA LEU A 311 -10.17 65.96 -14.34
C LEU A 311 -8.73 65.45 -14.45
N GLU A 312 -7.80 66.28 -14.95
CA GLU A 312 -6.36 65.96 -14.98
C GLU A 312 -5.81 65.65 -13.58
N LYS A 313 -6.23 66.40 -12.55
CA LYS A 313 -5.81 66.16 -11.16
C LYS A 313 -6.45 64.91 -10.55
N VAL A 314 -7.69 64.59 -10.92
CA VAL A 314 -8.33 63.32 -10.53
C VAL A 314 -7.61 62.13 -11.17
N TYR A 315 -7.23 62.21 -12.45
CA TYR A 315 -6.47 61.16 -13.11
C TYR A 315 -5.11 60.92 -12.43
N ASN A 316 -4.35 61.97 -12.14
CA ASN A 316 -3.08 61.85 -11.41
C ASN A 316 -3.29 61.21 -10.01
N ALA A 317 -4.35 61.62 -9.29
CA ALA A 317 -4.66 61.04 -7.98
C ALA A 317 -5.04 59.55 -8.07
N LEU A 318 -5.82 59.15 -9.08
CA LEU A 318 -6.16 57.75 -9.34
C LEU A 318 -4.92 56.93 -9.73
N HIS A 319 -4.03 57.49 -10.55
CA HIS A 319 -2.77 56.88 -10.94
C HIS A 319 -1.91 56.55 -9.71
N ASP A 320 -1.64 57.57 -8.88
CA ASP A 320 -0.81 57.46 -7.68
C ASP A 320 -1.42 56.52 -6.62
N LEU A 321 -2.71 56.68 -6.34
CA LEU A 321 -3.41 55.87 -5.33
C LEU A 321 -3.53 54.41 -5.80
N GLY A 322 -3.86 54.18 -7.08
CA GLY A 322 -3.97 52.84 -7.64
C GLY A 322 -2.64 52.08 -7.55
N LYS A 323 -1.54 52.73 -7.91
CA LYS A 323 -0.19 52.18 -7.70
C LYS A 323 0.06 51.81 -6.25
N SER A 324 -0.23 52.73 -5.31
CA SER A 324 -0.06 52.46 -3.88
C SER A 324 -0.93 51.31 -3.36
N LEU A 325 -2.15 51.14 -3.88
CA LEU A 325 -3.07 50.08 -3.47
C LEU A 325 -2.58 48.70 -3.91
N ILE A 326 -2.04 48.62 -5.13
CA ILE A 326 -1.40 47.41 -5.65
C ILE A 326 -0.18 47.06 -4.79
N GLU A 327 0.69 48.03 -4.53
CA GLU A 327 1.93 47.83 -3.75
C GLU A 327 1.69 47.39 -2.30
N LYS A 328 0.53 47.71 -1.73
CA LYS A 328 0.10 47.33 -0.38
C LYS A 328 -0.77 46.05 -0.33
N HIS A 329 -0.90 45.32 -1.44
CA HIS A 329 -1.74 44.12 -1.55
C HIS A 329 -3.21 44.33 -1.16
N LYS A 330 -3.79 45.48 -1.53
CA LYS A 330 -5.20 45.81 -1.21
C LYS A 330 -6.18 45.43 -2.30
N TRP A 331 -5.70 45.14 -3.50
CA TRP A 331 -6.50 44.76 -4.65
C TRP A 331 -6.29 43.31 -5.05
N ASN A 332 -7.37 42.68 -5.48
CA ASN A 332 -7.33 41.35 -6.07
C ASN A 332 -6.82 41.39 -7.51
N ASN A 333 -6.60 40.21 -8.10
CA ASN A 333 -6.04 40.07 -9.44
C ASN A 333 -6.81 40.84 -10.54
N ILE A 334 -8.14 40.84 -10.51
CA ILE A 334 -8.96 41.53 -11.52
C ILE A 334 -8.90 43.05 -11.35
N GLU A 335 -8.88 43.54 -10.11
CA GLU A 335 -8.73 44.98 -9.84
C GLU A 335 -7.39 45.52 -10.32
N ILE A 336 -6.29 44.78 -10.08
CA ILE A 336 -4.96 45.11 -10.60
C ILE A 336 -4.98 45.19 -12.13
N LEU A 337 -5.58 44.19 -12.79
CA LEU A 337 -5.66 44.11 -14.24
C LEU A 337 -6.50 45.26 -14.84
N ASN A 338 -7.64 45.56 -14.23
CA ASN A 338 -8.49 46.68 -14.63
C ASN A 338 -7.75 48.02 -14.50
N TYR A 339 -6.99 48.22 -13.42
CA TYR A 339 -6.15 49.42 -13.28
C TYR A 339 -5.14 49.53 -14.41
N LEU A 340 -4.37 48.48 -14.70
CA LEU A 340 -3.34 48.52 -15.76
C LEU A 340 -3.94 48.80 -17.15
N GLN A 341 -5.11 48.25 -17.45
CA GLN A 341 -5.78 48.41 -18.74
C GLN A 341 -6.49 49.76 -18.90
N GLU A 342 -7.01 50.35 -17.82
CA GLU A 342 -7.71 51.64 -17.86
C GLU A 342 -6.76 52.84 -17.69
N ASP A 343 -5.77 52.74 -16.80
CA ASP A 343 -4.83 53.83 -16.50
C ASP A 343 -3.96 54.20 -17.71
N VAL A 344 -3.58 53.22 -18.54
CA VAL A 344 -2.78 53.48 -19.75
C VAL A 344 -3.46 54.41 -20.74
N LYS A 345 -4.80 54.48 -20.76
CA LYS A 345 -5.55 55.36 -21.68
C LYS A 345 -5.22 56.84 -21.45
N VAL A 346 -4.78 57.18 -20.23
CA VAL A 346 -4.40 58.54 -19.85
C VAL A 346 -2.89 58.65 -19.65
N SER A 347 -2.29 57.69 -18.94
CA SER A 347 -0.89 57.71 -18.50
C SER A 347 0.07 56.96 -19.45
N TYR A 348 -0.26 56.83 -20.74
CA TYR A 348 0.47 55.98 -21.71
C TYR A 348 1.99 56.24 -21.77
N LYS A 349 2.43 57.49 -21.60
CA LYS A 349 3.85 57.86 -21.64
C LYS A 349 4.62 57.21 -20.50
N GLU A 350 4.01 57.16 -19.32
CA GLU A 350 4.62 56.60 -18.12
C GLU A 350 4.68 55.08 -18.22
N HIS A 351 3.60 54.41 -18.66
CA HIS A 351 3.60 52.97 -18.94
C HIS A 351 4.72 52.56 -19.91
N LYS A 352 5.00 53.36 -20.95
CA LYS A 352 6.10 53.10 -21.90
C LYS A 352 7.51 53.39 -21.36
N SER A 353 7.65 54.25 -20.34
CA SER A 353 8.95 54.78 -19.92
C SER A 353 9.39 54.33 -18.53
N ASP A 354 8.47 54.15 -17.58
CA ASP A 354 8.75 53.78 -16.19
C ASP A 354 8.63 52.24 -15.98
N PRO A 355 9.73 51.53 -15.71
CA PRO A 355 9.70 50.10 -15.44
C PRO A 355 8.99 49.73 -14.13
N ARG A 356 8.82 50.68 -13.19
CA ARG A 356 8.10 50.43 -11.93
C ARG A 356 6.63 50.10 -12.18
N ILE A 357 6.00 50.75 -13.16
CA ILE A 357 4.61 50.47 -13.56
C ILE A 357 4.51 49.08 -14.17
N ALA A 358 5.40 48.73 -15.11
CA ALA A 358 5.46 47.39 -15.70
C ALA A 358 5.61 46.30 -14.62
N SER A 359 6.35 46.59 -13.55
CA SER A 359 6.57 45.64 -12.44
C SER A 359 5.36 45.44 -11.51
N LEU A 360 4.30 46.25 -11.61
CA LEU A 360 3.11 46.11 -10.75
C LEU A 360 2.38 44.79 -10.96
N ILE A 361 2.53 44.15 -12.12
CA ILE A 361 1.96 42.83 -12.37
C ILE A 361 2.52 41.74 -11.44
N LYS A 362 3.66 41.99 -10.76
CA LYS A 362 4.19 41.10 -9.70
C LYS A 362 3.29 40.98 -8.47
N PHE A 363 2.24 41.78 -8.35
CA PHE A 363 1.30 41.68 -7.23
C PHE A 363 0.13 40.73 -7.53
N ILE A 364 0.09 40.15 -8.74
CA ILE A 364 -0.86 39.07 -9.08
C ILE A 364 -0.54 37.82 -8.25
N ASN A 365 -1.53 37.34 -7.51
CA ASN A 365 -1.48 36.07 -6.82
C ASN A 365 -1.78 34.93 -7.81
N LEU A 366 -0.78 34.13 -8.15
CA LEU A 366 -0.97 33.03 -9.09
C LEU A 366 -1.92 31.94 -8.54
N ASP A 367 -2.09 31.83 -7.22
CA ASP A 367 -3.02 30.85 -6.63
C ASP A 367 -4.49 31.14 -6.95
N GLU A 368 -4.84 32.42 -7.14
CA GLU A 368 -6.22 32.89 -7.36
C GLU A 368 -6.58 33.09 -8.83
N ILE A 369 -5.73 32.64 -9.77
CA ILE A 369 -6.05 32.75 -11.20
C ILE A 369 -7.17 31.77 -11.58
N ASN A 370 -8.24 32.34 -12.14
CA ASN A 370 -9.36 31.62 -12.73
C ASN A 370 -9.51 31.95 -14.24
N GLU A 371 -10.49 31.32 -14.90
CA GLU A 371 -10.75 31.57 -16.34
C GLU A 371 -11.09 33.03 -16.64
N ASP A 372 -11.83 33.70 -15.76
CA ASP A 372 -12.24 35.09 -15.97
C ASP A 372 -11.04 36.04 -16.01
N PHE A 373 -10.06 35.82 -15.12
CA PHE A 373 -8.79 36.53 -15.17
C PHE A 373 -8.07 36.28 -16.50
N CYS A 374 -7.93 35.02 -16.93
CA CYS A 374 -7.25 34.69 -18.19
C CYS A 374 -7.95 35.33 -19.40
N LYS A 375 -9.29 35.23 -19.49
CA LYS A 375 -10.09 35.86 -20.57
C LYS A 375 -9.89 37.38 -20.60
N LYS A 376 -9.90 38.03 -19.43
CA LYS A 376 -9.67 39.47 -19.31
C LYS A 376 -8.24 39.88 -19.63
N PHE A 377 -7.25 39.05 -19.29
CA PHE A 377 -5.84 39.30 -19.57
C PHE A 377 -5.56 39.21 -21.07
N ILE A 378 -6.05 38.15 -21.72
CA ILE A 378 -5.86 37.89 -23.15
C ILE A 378 -6.61 38.92 -24.00
N GLY A 379 -7.81 39.32 -23.58
CA GLY A 379 -8.71 40.17 -24.37
C GLY A 379 -9.67 39.35 -25.24
N ASN A 380 -10.34 40.01 -26.20
CA ASN A 380 -11.24 39.31 -27.12
C ASN A 380 -10.43 38.47 -28.11
N ILE A 381 -10.94 37.32 -28.54
CA ILE A 381 -10.32 36.43 -29.52
C ILE A 381 -9.97 37.19 -30.82
N ASN A 382 -10.83 38.12 -31.23
CA ASN A 382 -10.64 38.90 -32.46
C ASN A 382 -9.77 40.16 -32.27
N ASP A 383 -9.50 40.58 -31.03
CA ASP A 383 -8.72 41.77 -30.70
C ASP A 383 -8.07 41.60 -29.31
N PRO A 384 -6.97 40.83 -29.22
CA PRO A 384 -6.29 40.57 -27.96
C PRO A 384 -5.63 41.85 -27.42
N TYR A 385 -5.54 41.95 -26.10
CA TYR A 385 -4.96 43.14 -25.46
C TYR A 385 -3.43 43.16 -25.61
N ASP A 386 -2.90 44.21 -26.23
CA ASP A 386 -1.48 44.31 -26.58
C ASP A 386 -0.62 44.98 -25.48
N TYR A 387 -0.22 44.18 -24.48
CA TYR A 387 0.73 44.63 -23.44
C TYR A 387 2.11 44.99 -24.00
N LYS A 388 2.51 44.42 -25.14
CA LYS A 388 3.79 44.73 -25.77
C LYS A 388 3.80 46.17 -26.30
N LYS A 389 2.69 46.62 -26.89
CA LYS A 389 2.50 48.03 -27.28
C LYS A 389 2.37 48.96 -26.08
N GLN A 390 1.73 48.52 -24.99
CA GLN A 390 1.62 49.29 -23.75
C GLN A 390 2.99 49.59 -23.11
N PHE A 391 3.80 48.56 -22.89
CA PHE A 391 5.06 48.69 -22.15
C PHE A 391 6.30 48.89 -23.03
N ASN A 392 6.21 48.62 -24.34
CA ASN A 392 7.29 48.80 -25.32
C ASN A 392 8.62 48.18 -24.83
N LYS A 393 9.66 48.99 -24.57
CA LYS A 393 10.96 48.53 -24.06
C LYS A 393 10.90 47.85 -22.68
N ASN A 394 9.85 48.10 -21.91
CA ASN A 394 9.64 47.52 -20.57
C ASN A 394 8.78 46.24 -20.60
N TYR A 395 8.39 45.74 -21.78
CA TYR A 395 7.55 44.54 -21.90
C TYR A 395 8.16 43.31 -21.22
N ASN A 396 9.47 43.07 -21.39
CA ASN A 396 10.13 41.97 -20.68
C ASN A 396 10.16 42.16 -19.15
N VAL A 397 10.18 43.41 -18.65
CA VAL A 397 10.04 43.68 -17.20
C VAL A 397 8.66 43.26 -16.71
N PHE A 398 7.61 43.56 -17.48
CA PHE A 398 6.25 43.11 -17.19
C PHE A 398 6.14 41.58 -17.15
N ILE A 399 6.57 40.89 -18.22
CA ILE A 399 6.50 39.42 -18.30
C ILE A 399 7.31 38.77 -17.17
N SER A 400 8.57 39.18 -16.99
CA SER A 400 9.43 38.61 -15.95
C SER A 400 8.90 38.87 -14.53
N SER A 401 8.22 39.99 -14.29
CA SER A 401 7.63 40.33 -13.00
C SER A 401 6.44 39.42 -12.64
N LEU A 402 5.62 39.05 -13.63
CA LEU A 402 4.53 38.09 -13.45
C LEU A 402 5.07 36.67 -13.24
N VAL A 403 6.00 36.25 -14.10
CA VAL A 403 6.51 34.88 -14.11
C VAL A 403 7.34 34.56 -12.87
N LYS A 404 8.12 35.50 -12.33
CA LYS A 404 8.97 35.30 -11.13
C LYS A 404 8.22 34.90 -9.86
N ASN A 405 6.89 35.08 -9.82
CA ASN A 405 6.06 34.67 -8.69
C ASN A 405 5.67 33.19 -8.72
N ALA A 406 5.96 32.46 -9.80
CA ALA A 406 5.71 31.03 -9.84
C ALA A 406 6.64 30.32 -8.85
N LYS A 407 6.03 29.50 -7.98
CA LYS A 407 6.70 28.71 -6.95
C LYS A 407 6.44 27.22 -7.11
N THR A 408 5.43 26.85 -7.90
CA THR A 408 4.91 25.48 -8.00
C THR A 408 4.70 25.10 -9.46
N TYR A 409 4.67 23.81 -9.78
CA TYR A 409 4.34 23.35 -11.14
C TYR A 409 2.91 23.76 -11.58
N ASN A 410 1.96 23.85 -10.64
CA ASN A 410 0.62 24.38 -10.92
C ASN A 410 0.65 25.85 -11.37
N HIS A 411 1.54 26.67 -10.79
CA HIS A 411 1.71 28.06 -11.23
C HIS A 411 2.20 28.12 -12.68
N LEU A 412 3.04 27.19 -13.10
CA LEU A 412 3.51 27.11 -14.47
C LEU A 412 2.35 26.80 -15.44
N THR A 413 1.47 25.85 -15.08
CA THR A 413 0.24 25.58 -15.84
C THR A 413 -0.67 26.81 -15.95
N LYS A 414 -0.82 27.58 -14.86
CA LYS A 414 -1.59 28.84 -14.88
C LYS A 414 -0.95 29.91 -15.76
N LEU A 415 0.38 30.01 -15.77
CA LEU A 415 1.09 30.90 -16.69
C LEU A 415 0.88 30.50 -18.16
N TYR A 416 0.85 29.20 -18.46
CA TYR A 416 0.52 28.72 -19.81
C TYR A 416 -0.87 29.18 -20.27
N LYS A 417 -1.85 29.15 -19.35
CA LYS A 417 -3.21 29.66 -19.59
C LYS A 417 -3.23 31.18 -19.78
N ILE A 418 -2.50 31.94 -18.95
CA ILE A 418 -2.41 33.40 -19.08
C ILE A 418 -1.83 33.81 -20.44
N PHE A 419 -0.76 33.14 -20.88
CA PHE A 419 -0.12 33.43 -22.17
C PHE A 419 -0.79 32.73 -23.36
N ASN A 420 -1.88 31.99 -23.12
CA ASN A 420 -2.65 31.28 -24.13
C ASN A 420 -1.81 30.37 -25.04
N ILE A 421 -0.90 29.61 -24.43
CA ILE A 421 0.09 28.79 -25.16
C ILE A 421 -0.57 27.73 -26.03
N GLU A 422 -1.65 27.11 -25.55
CA GLU A 422 -2.37 26.06 -26.27
C GLU A 422 -3.01 26.58 -27.57
N SER A 423 -3.57 27.79 -27.55
CA SER A 423 -4.23 28.37 -28.74
C SER A 423 -3.29 29.14 -29.65
N ILE A 424 -2.15 29.62 -29.12
CA ILE A 424 -1.17 30.43 -29.84
C ILE A 424 0.21 29.76 -29.67
N PRO A 425 0.57 28.81 -30.56
CA PRO A 425 1.83 28.08 -30.46
C PRO A 425 3.06 28.97 -30.67
N ARG A 426 2.92 30.01 -31.51
CA ARG A 426 4.00 30.98 -31.75
C ARG A 426 3.92 32.14 -30.76
N GLN A 427 4.84 32.13 -29.80
CA GLN A 427 4.90 33.11 -28.71
C GLN A 427 6.09 34.05 -28.88
N SER A 428 6.06 35.17 -28.14
CA SER A 428 7.22 36.07 -28.12
C SER A 428 8.42 35.43 -27.40
N GLU A 429 9.63 35.70 -27.89
CA GLU A 429 10.88 35.24 -27.27
C GLU A 429 10.97 35.61 -25.78
N ASP A 430 10.47 36.80 -25.40
CA ASP A 430 10.42 37.24 -24.00
C ASP A 430 9.60 36.27 -23.12
N ILE A 431 8.44 35.79 -23.60
CA ILE A 431 7.59 34.84 -22.85
C ILE A 431 8.31 33.50 -22.72
N ILE A 432 8.79 32.93 -23.84
CA ILE A 432 9.42 31.62 -23.87
C ILE A 432 10.64 31.59 -22.94
N LYS A 433 11.50 32.61 -23.02
CA LYS A 433 12.69 32.72 -22.19
C LYS A 433 12.33 32.78 -20.69
N ASN A 434 11.37 33.61 -20.30
CA ASN A 434 10.99 33.72 -18.89
C ASN A 434 10.35 32.42 -18.35
N LEU A 435 9.56 31.71 -19.16
CA LEU A 435 8.98 30.42 -18.79
C LEU A 435 10.05 29.32 -18.64
N VAL A 436 11.03 29.28 -19.54
CA VAL A 436 12.18 28.35 -19.42
C VAL A 436 13.04 28.70 -18.20
N ASP A 437 13.30 29.97 -17.96
CA ASP A 437 14.13 30.43 -16.83
C ASP A 437 13.46 30.15 -15.47
N ILE A 438 12.13 30.32 -15.35
CA ILE A 438 11.42 30.04 -14.09
C ILE A 438 11.30 28.56 -13.80
N PHE A 439 11.13 27.73 -14.84
CA PHE A 439 11.14 26.27 -14.68
C PHE A 439 12.47 25.80 -14.06
N GLY A 440 13.59 26.45 -14.38
CA GLY A 440 14.90 26.15 -13.81
C GLY A 440 15.14 26.59 -12.36
N LYS A 441 14.15 27.17 -11.66
CA LYS A 441 14.30 27.73 -10.30
C LYS A 441 13.82 26.81 -9.16
N ASP A 442 13.66 25.52 -9.42
CA ASP A 442 13.21 24.50 -8.46
C ASP A 442 11.77 24.77 -7.95
N LEU A 443 10.79 24.42 -8.80
CA LEU A 443 9.37 24.60 -8.51
C LEU A 443 8.87 23.47 -7.59
N GLU A 444 8.07 23.80 -6.58
CA GLU A 444 7.46 22.84 -5.67
C GLU A 444 6.41 21.96 -6.40
N ARG A 445 6.41 20.65 -6.10
CA ARG A 445 5.49 19.67 -6.71
C ARG A 445 4.07 19.70 -6.15
N ASN A 446 3.89 20.16 -4.90
CA ASN A 446 2.59 20.23 -4.21
C ASN A 446 1.71 18.97 -4.32
N GLY A 447 2.32 17.79 -4.19
CA GLY A 447 1.60 16.52 -4.22
C GLY A 447 1.19 16.05 -5.62
N MET A 448 1.59 16.74 -6.70
CA MET A 448 1.42 16.22 -8.06
C MET A 448 2.25 14.94 -8.27
N GLU A 449 1.65 13.99 -8.98
CA GLU A 449 2.37 12.80 -9.44
C GLU A 449 3.35 13.18 -10.55
N PHE A 450 4.42 12.39 -10.70
CA PHE A 450 5.45 12.70 -11.71
C PHE A 450 4.88 12.71 -13.13
N CYS A 451 3.91 11.85 -13.44
CA CYS A 451 3.24 11.84 -14.75
C CYS A 451 2.48 13.14 -15.07
N GLU A 452 1.95 13.84 -14.07
CA GLU A 452 1.33 15.15 -14.27
C GLU A 452 2.40 16.22 -14.57
N ILE A 453 3.53 16.15 -13.87
CA ILE A 453 4.68 17.03 -14.08
C ILE A 453 5.27 16.81 -15.49
N GLU A 454 5.32 15.57 -15.97
CA GLU A 454 5.79 15.24 -17.32
C GLU A 454 5.01 16.00 -18.40
N ILE A 455 3.68 16.05 -18.29
CA ILE A 455 2.81 16.77 -19.24
C ILE A 455 3.06 18.30 -19.17
N ILE A 456 3.24 18.84 -17.96
CA ILE A 456 3.52 20.28 -17.76
C ILE A 456 4.87 20.65 -18.38
N ILE A 457 5.89 19.81 -18.21
CA ILE A 457 7.22 20.05 -18.78
C ILE A 457 7.19 19.83 -20.31
N TYR A 458 6.51 18.78 -20.79
CA TYR A 458 6.31 18.53 -22.21
C TYR A 458 5.71 19.74 -22.92
N THR A 459 4.70 20.39 -22.33
CA THR A 459 4.08 21.60 -22.89
C THR A 459 5.12 22.71 -23.14
N LEU A 460 6.14 22.84 -22.27
CA LEU A 460 7.25 23.77 -22.47
C LEU A 460 8.20 23.34 -23.58
N TYR A 461 8.48 22.05 -23.69
CA TYR A 461 9.27 21.48 -24.80
C TYR A 461 8.58 21.68 -26.14
N LYS A 462 7.26 21.47 -26.20
CA LYS A 462 6.43 21.74 -27.38
C LYS A 462 6.46 23.21 -27.75
N LEU A 463 6.29 24.12 -26.78
CA LEU A 463 6.42 25.56 -27.01
C LEU A 463 7.80 25.92 -27.59
N VAL A 464 8.88 25.38 -27.02
CA VAL A 464 10.25 25.60 -27.53
C VAL A 464 10.38 25.11 -28.97
N SER A 465 9.86 23.92 -29.26
CA SER A 465 9.84 23.31 -30.60
C SER A 465 9.06 24.16 -31.62
N ASP A 466 7.82 24.54 -31.30
CA ASP A 466 6.95 25.34 -32.17
C ASP A 466 7.53 26.72 -32.52
N ASN A 467 8.47 27.19 -31.69
CA ASN A 467 9.20 28.44 -31.86
C ASN A 467 10.65 28.22 -32.34
N ARG A 468 10.86 27.22 -33.22
CA ARG A 468 12.15 26.94 -33.89
C ARG A 468 13.28 26.64 -32.91
N ASP A 469 12.99 25.85 -31.88
CA ASP A 469 13.94 25.42 -30.85
C ASP A 469 14.56 26.57 -30.04
N TYR A 470 13.87 27.72 -29.95
CA TYR A 470 14.32 28.85 -29.14
C TYR A 470 14.44 28.44 -27.67
N CYS A 471 15.62 28.66 -27.06
CA CYS A 471 15.96 28.18 -25.70
C CYS A 471 16.10 26.66 -25.52
N ALA A 472 16.20 25.85 -26.58
CA ALA A 472 16.38 24.39 -26.47
C ALA A 472 17.55 23.95 -25.57
N LYS A 473 18.69 24.64 -25.60
CA LYS A 473 19.82 24.33 -24.71
C LYS A 473 19.50 24.66 -23.25
N SER A 474 18.80 25.75 -23.01
CA SER A 474 18.44 26.22 -21.66
C SER A 474 17.39 25.31 -21.03
N ILE A 475 16.36 24.88 -21.75
CA ILE A 475 15.33 23.98 -21.20
C ILE A 475 15.94 22.63 -20.82
N ILE A 476 16.78 22.02 -21.67
CA ILE A 476 17.47 20.76 -21.35
C ILE A 476 18.37 20.91 -20.12
N LYS A 477 19.13 22.00 -20.03
CA LYS A 477 19.97 22.30 -18.87
C LYS A 477 19.13 22.48 -17.60
N ASN A 478 18.03 23.22 -17.69
CA ASN A 478 17.16 23.47 -16.55
C ASN A 478 16.48 22.19 -16.07
N THR A 479 16.02 21.32 -16.98
CA THR A 479 15.48 19.99 -16.65
C THR A 479 16.49 19.17 -15.84
N LYS A 480 17.76 19.15 -16.27
CA LYS A 480 18.84 18.46 -15.56
C LYS A 480 19.18 19.05 -14.18
N ASN A 481 18.88 20.33 -13.96
CA ASN A 481 19.14 20.98 -12.68
C ASN A 481 18.01 20.74 -11.67
N VAL A 482 16.76 20.62 -12.13
CA VAL A 482 15.58 20.54 -11.25
C VAL A 482 15.07 19.11 -11.03
N LEU A 483 15.42 18.17 -11.91
CA LEU A 483 15.08 16.75 -11.78
C LEU A 483 16.32 15.92 -11.50
N ASN A 484 16.16 14.80 -10.79
CA ASN A 484 17.25 13.85 -10.62
C ASN A 484 17.51 13.07 -11.93
N GLU A 485 18.67 12.43 -12.06
CA GLU A 485 19.07 11.78 -13.31
C GLU A 485 18.08 10.70 -13.80
N ARG A 486 17.48 9.94 -12.89
CA ARG A 486 16.47 8.93 -13.24
C ARG A 486 15.21 9.57 -13.82
N GLU A 487 14.74 10.65 -13.21
CA GLU A 487 13.59 11.44 -13.68
C GLU A 487 13.89 12.16 -14.99
N VAL A 488 15.09 12.69 -15.18
CA VAL A 488 15.53 13.30 -16.45
C VAL A 488 15.47 12.29 -17.58
N ASN A 489 16.08 11.10 -17.39
CA ASN A 489 16.08 10.05 -18.40
C ASN A 489 14.64 9.59 -18.68
N HIS A 490 13.81 9.44 -17.64
CA HIS A 490 12.41 9.05 -17.80
C HIS A 490 11.60 10.09 -18.59
N LEU A 491 11.69 11.37 -18.25
CA LEU A 491 11.01 12.45 -18.94
C LEU A 491 11.44 12.58 -20.40
N PHE A 492 12.74 12.48 -20.68
CA PHE A 492 13.25 12.57 -22.05
C PHE A 492 12.78 11.39 -22.90
N LEU A 493 12.80 10.18 -22.34
CA LEU A 493 12.22 9.01 -22.99
C LEU A 493 10.72 9.20 -23.20
N PHE A 494 9.97 9.59 -22.17
CA PHE A 494 8.53 9.87 -22.27
C PHE A 494 8.19 10.84 -23.41
N ILE A 495 8.97 11.93 -23.56
CA ILE A 495 8.79 12.89 -24.66
C ILE A 495 9.08 12.26 -26.03
N ILE A 496 10.15 11.47 -26.15
CA ILE A 496 10.50 10.81 -27.42
C ILE A 496 9.44 9.74 -27.77
N ASP A 497 9.13 8.86 -26.83
CA ASP A 497 8.24 7.71 -26.95
C ASP A 497 6.80 8.13 -27.36
N ASN A 498 6.29 9.21 -26.76
CA ASN A 498 4.89 9.61 -26.95
C ASN A 498 4.71 10.81 -27.89
N PHE A 499 5.74 11.65 -28.05
CA PHE A 499 5.61 12.95 -28.69
C PHE A 499 6.72 13.28 -29.70
N SER A 500 7.53 12.31 -30.14
CA SER A 500 8.57 12.57 -31.17
C SER A 500 8.03 13.16 -32.47
N ASP A 501 6.78 12.84 -32.82
CA ASP A 501 6.10 13.35 -34.01
C ASP A 501 5.57 14.80 -33.81
N ASP A 502 5.46 15.24 -32.56
CA ASP A 502 4.88 16.53 -32.13
C ASP A 502 5.95 17.60 -31.83
N ILE A 503 7.22 17.22 -31.72
CA ILE A 503 8.35 18.14 -31.52
C ILE A 503 9.36 18.06 -32.67
N SER A 504 10.20 19.08 -32.81
CA SER A 504 11.15 19.17 -33.92
C SER A 504 12.21 18.06 -33.85
N GLU A 505 12.63 17.56 -35.03
CA GLU A 505 13.70 16.56 -35.12
C GLU A 505 14.98 17.02 -34.38
N SER A 506 15.36 18.30 -34.51
CA SER A 506 16.55 18.86 -33.86
C SER A 506 16.45 18.87 -32.33
N LEU A 507 15.24 19.05 -31.77
CA LEU A 507 15.03 18.96 -30.32
C LEU A 507 15.09 17.51 -29.85
N CYS A 508 14.46 16.57 -30.57
CA CYS A 508 14.57 15.12 -30.31
C CYS A 508 16.03 14.66 -30.30
N GLU A 509 16.83 15.06 -31.29
CA GLU A 509 18.26 14.72 -31.35
C GLU A 509 19.01 15.21 -30.10
N LYS A 510 18.75 16.45 -29.66
CA LYS A 510 19.36 17.00 -28.44
C LYS A 510 18.91 16.25 -27.19
N LEU A 511 17.65 15.81 -27.11
CA LEU A 511 17.16 14.99 -26.01
C LEU A 511 17.90 13.65 -25.94
N ILE A 512 17.98 12.92 -27.06
CA ILE A 512 18.68 11.63 -27.15
C ILE A 512 20.13 11.76 -26.72
N ILE A 513 20.86 12.77 -27.20
CA ILE A 513 22.25 13.02 -26.81
C ILE A 513 22.39 13.17 -25.29
N ASN A 514 21.38 13.73 -24.63
CA ASN A 514 21.40 14.05 -23.21
C ASN A 514 20.84 12.96 -22.29
N ILE A 515 20.31 11.85 -22.83
CA ILE A 515 19.96 10.64 -22.08
C ILE A 515 21.25 9.89 -21.74
N ASN A 516 21.47 9.64 -20.45
CA ASN A 516 22.68 9.01 -19.92
C ASN A 516 22.52 7.49 -19.78
N ASP A 517 21.32 7.03 -19.42
CA ASP A 517 21.03 5.60 -19.19
C ASP A 517 19.84 5.17 -20.06
N MET A 518 20.12 4.24 -20.97
CA MET A 518 19.14 3.59 -21.83
C MET A 518 19.35 2.09 -21.70
N SER A 519 18.59 1.46 -20.78
CA SER A 519 18.55 -0.01 -20.68
C SER A 519 18.09 -0.63 -22.00
N ASP A 520 18.52 -1.85 -22.30
CA ASP A 520 18.24 -2.51 -23.58
C ASP A 520 16.74 -2.63 -23.89
N ASN A 521 15.91 -2.94 -22.89
CA ASN A 521 14.46 -2.98 -23.05
C ASN A 521 13.87 -1.63 -23.48
N LYS A 522 14.34 -0.53 -22.88
CA LYS A 522 13.91 0.84 -23.23
C LYS A 522 14.38 1.24 -24.62
N VAL A 523 15.60 0.86 -25.02
CA VAL A 523 16.09 1.09 -26.39
C VAL A 523 15.13 0.44 -27.40
N ILE A 524 14.76 -0.82 -27.19
CA ILE A 524 13.85 -1.55 -28.08
C ILE A 524 12.46 -0.94 -28.08
N GLU A 525 11.93 -0.54 -26.92
CA GLU A 525 10.62 0.11 -26.81
C GLU A 525 10.57 1.45 -27.55
N THR A 526 11.55 2.33 -27.29
CA THR A 526 11.67 3.62 -27.98
C THR A 526 11.83 3.44 -29.49
N LEU A 527 12.63 2.45 -29.96
CA LEU A 527 12.78 2.15 -31.39
C LEU A 527 11.47 1.65 -32.04
N LYS A 528 10.62 0.93 -31.30
CA LYS A 528 9.30 0.50 -31.79
C LYS A 528 8.33 1.65 -31.94
N GLN A 529 8.33 2.60 -31.00
CA GLN A 529 7.36 3.69 -30.94
C GLN A 529 7.75 4.86 -31.86
N THR A 530 9.06 5.08 -32.05
CA THR A 530 9.57 6.16 -32.90
C THR A 530 9.37 5.87 -34.39
N LYS A 531 8.68 6.75 -35.12
CA LYS A 531 8.51 6.62 -36.58
C LYS A 531 9.65 7.22 -37.40
N SER A 532 10.29 8.29 -36.92
CA SER A 532 11.34 8.98 -37.67
C SER A 532 12.62 8.15 -37.77
N GLU A 533 13.04 7.85 -39.00
CA GLU A 533 14.24 7.09 -39.30
C GLU A 533 15.52 7.75 -38.74
N LYS A 534 15.62 9.09 -38.81
CA LYS A 534 16.77 9.82 -38.27
C LYS A 534 16.88 9.72 -36.75
N ILE A 535 15.74 9.77 -36.05
CA ILE A 535 15.69 9.62 -34.59
C ILE A 535 16.09 8.19 -34.21
N LYS A 536 15.57 7.18 -34.93
CA LYS A 536 16.01 5.78 -34.77
C LYS A 536 17.53 5.63 -34.96
N ILE A 537 18.11 6.27 -35.99
CA ILE A 537 19.56 6.28 -36.21
C ILE A 537 20.30 6.87 -35.00
N LYS A 538 19.84 7.99 -34.44
CA LYS A 538 20.44 8.60 -33.24
C LYS A 538 20.33 7.74 -31.99
N ILE A 539 19.26 6.97 -31.83
CA ILE A 539 19.11 6.00 -30.75
C ILE A 539 20.13 4.86 -30.93
N ILE A 540 20.28 4.32 -32.15
CA ILE A 540 21.25 3.26 -32.43
C ILE A 540 22.70 3.74 -32.27
N GLU A 541 23.01 5.02 -32.56
CA GLU A 541 24.33 5.62 -32.30
C GLU A 541 24.73 5.54 -30.81
N LYS A 542 23.79 5.49 -29.86
CA LYS A 542 24.09 5.35 -28.43
C LYS A 542 24.56 3.94 -28.04
N LEU A 543 24.39 2.94 -28.91
CA LEU A 543 24.73 1.55 -28.64
C LEU A 543 26.20 1.19 -28.95
N GLU A 544 27.05 2.18 -29.26
CA GLU A 544 28.44 1.94 -29.66
C GLU A 544 29.28 1.07 -28.71
N SER A 545 28.95 1.05 -27.41
CA SER A 545 29.65 0.24 -26.41
C SER A 545 29.09 -1.18 -26.26
N LYS A 546 27.95 -1.50 -26.88
CA LYS A 546 27.23 -2.79 -26.77
C LYS A 546 27.42 -3.68 -28.00
N VAL A 547 28.52 -3.48 -28.74
CA VAL A 547 28.86 -4.27 -29.93
C VAL A 547 29.17 -5.70 -29.49
N ILE A 548 28.54 -6.68 -30.16
CA ILE A 548 28.82 -8.10 -29.92
C ILE A 548 30.29 -8.45 -30.18
N LYS A 549 30.77 -9.46 -29.47
CA LYS A 549 32.09 -10.07 -29.60
C LYS A 549 31.99 -11.48 -30.17
N GLU A 550 33.14 -12.04 -30.55
CA GLU A 550 33.23 -13.41 -31.05
C GLU A 550 32.76 -14.44 -30.01
N GLU A 551 33.16 -14.27 -28.76
CA GLU A 551 32.79 -15.13 -27.63
C GLU A 551 31.27 -15.21 -27.39
N ASP A 552 30.54 -14.13 -27.65
CA ASP A 552 29.08 -14.07 -27.46
C ASP A 552 28.34 -15.07 -28.34
N VAL A 553 28.83 -15.30 -29.56
CA VAL A 553 28.19 -16.19 -30.54
C VAL A 553 28.40 -17.67 -30.19
N PHE A 554 29.58 -18.00 -29.66
CA PHE A 554 29.95 -19.37 -29.29
C PHE A 554 29.61 -19.72 -27.83
N ASN A 555 29.06 -18.78 -27.06
CA ASN A 555 28.63 -19.07 -25.69
C ASN A 555 27.36 -19.95 -25.68
N VAL A 556 27.29 -20.89 -24.74
CA VAL A 556 26.13 -21.77 -24.55
C VAL A 556 24.91 -20.96 -24.08
N GLY A 557 25.13 -19.87 -23.34
CA GLY A 557 24.09 -18.89 -22.96
C GLY A 557 23.91 -17.77 -24.01
N LEU A 558 22.77 -17.09 -23.98
CA LEU A 558 22.56 -15.84 -24.74
C LEU A 558 23.10 -14.67 -23.90
N THR A 559 24.02 -13.88 -24.45
CA THR A 559 24.55 -12.67 -23.78
C THR A 559 23.65 -11.46 -24.06
N ASP A 560 23.71 -10.46 -23.18
CA ASP A 560 22.87 -9.24 -23.27
C ASP A 560 23.06 -8.51 -24.62
N GLU A 561 24.30 -8.39 -25.10
CA GLU A 561 24.62 -7.77 -26.38
C GLU A 561 24.05 -8.56 -27.57
N LEU A 562 24.07 -9.89 -27.49
CA LEU A 562 23.55 -10.76 -28.55
C LEU A 562 22.02 -10.79 -28.55
N GLU A 563 21.39 -10.74 -27.37
CA GLU A 563 19.94 -10.59 -27.21
C GLU A 563 19.45 -9.24 -27.74
N LEU A 564 20.15 -8.15 -27.41
CA LEU A 564 19.88 -6.82 -27.95
C LEU A 564 19.95 -6.83 -29.48
N LEU A 565 21.00 -7.40 -30.06
CA LEU A 565 21.13 -7.51 -31.51
C LEU A 565 20.00 -8.33 -32.13
N GLN A 566 19.64 -9.47 -31.53
CA GLN A 566 18.52 -10.30 -32.00
C GLN A 566 17.20 -9.50 -31.99
N ASN A 567 16.96 -8.70 -30.95
CA ASN A 567 15.76 -7.88 -30.84
C ASN A 567 15.75 -6.72 -31.86
N ILE A 568 16.89 -6.09 -32.13
CA ILE A 568 16.99 -5.07 -33.20
C ILE A 568 16.73 -5.71 -34.58
N ILE A 569 17.25 -6.92 -34.85
CA ILE A 569 16.98 -7.64 -36.11
C ILE A 569 15.48 -7.90 -36.28
N LYS A 570 14.78 -8.34 -35.22
CA LYS A 570 13.32 -8.59 -35.24
C LYS A 570 12.49 -7.34 -35.58
N LEU A 571 13.00 -6.14 -35.32
CA LEU A 571 12.32 -4.88 -35.70
C LEU A 571 12.37 -4.59 -37.20
N ASN A 572 13.06 -5.41 -38.01
CA ASN A 572 13.32 -5.20 -39.44
C ASN A 572 14.08 -3.90 -39.79
N ASP A 573 14.54 -3.13 -38.79
CA ASP A 573 15.25 -1.87 -39.00
C ASP A 573 16.66 -2.06 -39.63
N LEU A 574 17.17 -3.30 -39.67
CA LEU A 574 18.51 -3.65 -40.18
C LEU A 574 18.54 -4.26 -41.60
N GLN A 575 17.40 -4.37 -42.29
CA GLN A 575 17.36 -4.98 -43.63
C GLN A 575 18.20 -4.21 -44.67
N LYS A 576 18.71 -4.94 -45.67
CA LYS A 576 19.81 -4.57 -46.57
C LYS A 576 19.64 -3.26 -47.38
N ASP A 577 18.42 -2.74 -47.52
CA ASP A 577 18.15 -1.61 -48.45
C ASP A 577 18.15 -0.22 -47.79
N ASN A 578 18.21 -0.12 -46.47
CA ASN A 578 18.23 1.19 -45.82
C ASN A 578 19.67 1.71 -45.62
N LYS A 579 20.22 2.35 -46.66
CA LYS A 579 21.61 2.88 -46.71
C LYS A 579 21.99 3.76 -45.51
N ASN A 580 21.03 4.38 -44.85
CA ASN A 580 21.29 5.28 -43.72
C ASN A 580 21.69 4.52 -42.45
N PHE A 581 21.06 3.38 -42.15
CA PHE A 581 21.39 2.56 -40.97
C PHE A 581 22.73 1.85 -41.10
N ILE A 582 23.10 1.43 -42.32
CA ILE A 582 24.36 0.71 -42.59
C ILE A 582 25.59 1.50 -42.15
N ASN A 583 25.51 2.83 -42.18
CA ASN A 583 26.62 3.72 -41.87
C ASN A 583 26.74 4.08 -40.38
N VAL A 584 25.81 3.62 -39.53
CA VAL A 584 25.86 3.87 -38.08
C VAL A 584 27.01 3.06 -37.46
N SER A 585 27.81 3.71 -36.61
CA SER A 585 29.04 3.14 -36.02
C SER A 585 28.83 1.79 -35.32
N TYR A 586 27.78 1.66 -34.50
CA TYR A 586 27.39 0.39 -33.88
C TYR A 586 27.17 -0.72 -34.93
N ILE A 587 26.33 -0.46 -35.93
CA ILE A 587 25.99 -1.42 -37.00
C ILE A 587 27.25 -1.79 -37.81
N LYS A 588 28.11 -0.82 -38.11
CA LYS A 588 29.36 -1.04 -38.85
C LYS A 588 30.31 -1.97 -38.08
N LYS A 589 30.54 -1.69 -36.79
CA LYS A 589 31.39 -2.52 -35.92
C LYS A 589 30.80 -3.93 -35.75
N THR A 590 29.49 -4.03 -35.51
CA THR A 590 28.80 -5.33 -35.42
C THR A 590 28.92 -6.14 -36.71
N ARG A 591 28.74 -5.51 -37.89
CA ARG A 591 28.94 -6.17 -39.19
C ARG A 591 30.38 -6.63 -39.39
N GLU A 592 31.37 -5.86 -38.93
CA GLU A 592 32.78 -6.24 -39.01
C GLU A 592 33.06 -7.49 -38.18
N VAL A 593 32.57 -7.55 -36.94
CA VAL A 593 32.67 -8.74 -36.07
C VAL A 593 31.98 -9.95 -36.71
N VAL A 594 30.73 -9.79 -37.16
CA VAL A 594 29.96 -10.86 -37.82
C VAL A 594 30.68 -11.38 -39.07
N ASN A 595 31.20 -10.49 -39.92
CA ASN A 595 31.92 -10.89 -41.12
C ASN A 595 33.21 -11.65 -40.80
N ASN A 596 33.92 -11.26 -39.73
CA ASN A 596 35.09 -11.99 -39.25
C ASN A 596 34.72 -13.38 -38.75
N ILE A 597 33.62 -13.53 -38.00
CA ILE A 597 33.11 -14.84 -37.54
C ILE A 597 32.72 -15.71 -38.74
N ILE A 598 31.96 -15.17 -39.70
CA ILE A 598 31.57 -15.89 -40.92
C ILE A 598 32.81 -16.34 -41.71
N LYS A 599 33.84 -15.48 -41.82
CA LYS A 599 35.10 -15.82 -42.48
C LYS A 599 35.82 -16.97 -41.76
N LYS A 600 35.93 -16.92 -40.43
CA LYS A 600 36.51 -18.00 -39.61
C LYS A 600 35.73 -19.30 -39.78
N LEU A 601 34.39 -19.26 -39.74
CA LEU A 601 33.53 -20.42 -39.97
C LEU A 601 33.73 -21.03 -41.36
N ARG A 602 33.87 -20.21 -42.41
CA ARG A 602 34.13 -20.68 -43.78
C ARG A 602 35.50 -21.32 -43.94
N ASN A 603 36.50 -20.79 -43.22
CA ASN A 603 37.87 -21.25 -43.26
C ASN A 603 38.17 -22.36 -42.24
N LEU A 604 37.22 -22.68 -41.36
CA LEU A 604 37.39 -23.61 -40.24
C LEU A 604 38.48 -23.18 -39.24
N GLU A 605 38.68 -21.86 -39.07
CA GLU A 605 39.68 -21.25 -38.17
C GLU A 605 39.15 -21.09 -36.72
N PHE A 606 38.45 -22.10 -36.20
CA PHE A 606 37.96 -22.16 -34.80
C PHE A 606 38.59 -23.36 -34.08
N CYS A 607 38.51 -23.41 -32.75
CA CYS A 607 39.11 -24.47 -31.92
C CYS A 607 38.11 -25.54 -31.48
N MET A 608 38.60 -26.65 -30.90
CA MET A 608 37.73 -27.73 -30.39
C MET A 608 36.77 -27.28 -29.28
N ASN A 609 37.17 -26.35 -28.40
CA ASN A 609 36.26 -25.82 -27.38
C ASN A 609 35.05 -25.09 -28.00
N GLN A 610 35.25 -24.39 -29.12
CA GLN A 610 34.16 -23.75 -29.85
C GLN A 610 33.28 -24.79 -30.57
N ILE A 611 33.85 -25.89 -31.07
CA ILE A 611 33.10 -27.04 -31.61
C ILE A 611 32.20 -27.66 -30.55
N GLU A 612 32.72 -27.88 -29.33
CA GLU A 612 31.94 -28.43 -28.22
C GLU A 612 30.79 -27.50 -27.83
N SER A 613 31.03 -26.19 -27.74
CA SER A 613 29.96 -25.23 -27.48
C SER A 613 28.90 -25.22 -28.59
N MET A 614 29.31 -25.30 -29.86
CA MET A 614 28.36 -25.40 -30.99
C MET A 614 27.56 -26.70 -30.95
N TYR A 615 28.20 -27.82 -30.58
CA TYR A 615 27.54 -29.12 -30.44
C TYR A 615 26.49 -29.10 -29.32
N ASN A 616 26.81 -28.48 -28.17
CA ASN A 616 25.85 -28.27 -27.08
C ASN A 616 24.66 -27.39 -27.48
N LEU A 617 24.88 -26.38 -28.33
CA LEU A 617 23.80 -25.56 -28.88
C LEU A 617 22.97 -26.32 -29.93
N TYR A 618 23.59 -27.24 -30.66
CA TYR A 618 22.93 -28.08 -31.65
C TYR A 618 22.00 -29.12 -31.00
N GLU A 619 22.40 -29.72 -29.89
CA GLU A 619 21.59 -30.71 -29.14
C GLU A 619 20.38 -30.10 -28.41
N LYS A 620 20.36 -28.78 -28.21
CA LYS A 620 19.25 -28.08 -27.55
C LYS A 620 18.20 -27.64 -28.55
N GLU A 621 17.17 -28.45 -28.70
CA GLU A 621 15.99 -28.15 -29.52
C GLU A 621 15.17 -26.99 -28.95
N ILE A 622 14.74 -26.08 -29.82
CA ILE A 622 13.75 -25.04 -29.54
C ILE A 622 12.37 -25.54 -29.96
N ASP A 623 12.29 -26.18 -31.14
CA ASP A 623 11.12 -26.86 -31.68
C ASP A 623 11.55 -28.03 -32.58
N LYS A 624 10.59 -28.79 -33.11
CA LYS A 624 10.83 -29.99 -33.93
C LYS A 624 11.76 -29.79 -35.13
N ASN A 625 11.96 -28.56 -35.59
CA ASN A 625 12.74 -28.24 -36.80
C ASN A 625 13.88 -27.24 -36.54
N ARG A 626 14.14 -26.83 -35.30
CA ARG A 626 15.04 -25.72 -35.00
C ARG A 626 15.77 -25.88 -33.66
N ASN A 627 17.08 -25.65 -33.68
CA ASN A 627 17.95 -25.66 -32.49
C ASN A 627 18.60 -24.29 -32.22
N LEU A 628 19.20 -24.15 -31.04
CA LEU A 628 19.85 -22.89 -30.63
C LEU A 628 21.06 -22.51 -31.51
N LEU A 629 21.73 -23.48 -32.15
CA LEU A 629 22.82 -23.17 -33.09
C LEU A 629 22.27 -22.51 -34.36
N GLN A 630 21.13 -22.97 -34.87
CA GLN A 630 20.46 -22.37 -36.03
C GLN A 630 20.01 -20.92 -35.74
N ASP A 631 19.61 -20.61 -34.50
CA ASP A 631 19.34 -19.24 -34.04
C ASP A 631 20.57 -18.33 -34.13
N ARG A 632 21.73 -18.83 -33.69
CA ARG A 632 23.00 -18.09 -33.78
C ARG A 632 23.34 -17.77 -35.23
N PHE A 633 23.15 -18.73 -36.13
CA PHE A 633 23.36 -18.53 -37.56
C PHE A 633 22.38 -17.52 -38.18
N GLN A 634 21.12 -17.48 -37.71
CA GLN A 634 20.16 -16.44 -38.13
C GLN A 634 20.58 -15.04 -37.66
N ILE A 635 21.15 -14.91 -36.46
CA ILE A 635 21.69 -13.63 -35.97
C ILE A 635 22.89 -13.20 -36.82
N LEU A 636 23.82 -14.13 -37.11
CA LEU A 636 24.97 -13.87 -37.98
C LEU A 636 24.57 -13.46 -39.41
N SER A 637 23.40 -13.89 -39.90
CA SER A 637 22.89 -13.45 -41.20
C SER A 637 22.09 -12.16 -41.16
N PHE A 638 21.98 -11.51 -39.99
CA PHE A 638 21.09 -10.37 -39.75
C PHE A 638 19.63 -10.68 -40.15
N GLY A 639 19.18 -11.94 -40.01
CA GLY A 639 17.83 -12.39 -40.30
C GLY A 639 17.62 -13.04 -41.68
N ASP A 640 18.64 -13.06 -42.55
CA ASP A 640 18.57 -13.61 -43.90
C ASP A 640 19.02 -15.08 -43.95
N ILE A 641 18.09 -16.01 -43.70
CA ILE A 641 18.40 -17.44 -43.50
C ILE A 641 18.93 -18.11 -44.77
N GLU A 642 18.43 -17.72 -45.95
CA GLU A 642 18.83 -18.33 -47.24
C GLU A 642 20.35 -18.18 -47.47
N ASN A 643 20.92 -17.05 -47.06
CA ASN A 643 22.34 -16.75 -47.26
C ASN A 643 23.30 -17.49 -46.32
N ILE A 644 22.82 -18.11 -45.24
CA ILE A 644 23.67 -18.75 -44.22
C ILE A 644 23.47 -20.26 -44.10
N THR A 645 22.42 -20.81 -44.72
CA THR A 645 22.04 -22.23 -44.60
C THR A 645 23.17 -23.17 -45.02
N THR A 646 23.83 -22.90 -46.15
CA THR A 646 24.97 -23.72 -46.61
C THR A 646 26.17 -23.67 -45.65
N LEU A 647 26.39 -22.53 -44.99
CA LEU A 647 27.46 -22.42 -43.99
C LEU A 647 27.10 -23.17 -42.71
N TYR A 648 25.83 -23.12 -42.29
CA TYR A 648 25.31 -23.89 -41.17
C TYR A 648 25.50 -25.39 -41.39
N GLU A 649 25.01 -25.93 -42.52
CA GLU A 649 25.14 -27.34 -42.86
C GLU A 649 26.61 -27.80 -42.89
N ARG A 650 27.48 -27.00 -43.52
CA ARG A 650 28.93 -27.29 -43.53
C ARG A 650 29.53 -27.29 -42.13
N THR A 651 29.13 -26.36 -41.28
CA THR A 651 29.61 -26.26 -39.89
C THR A 651 29.14 -27.47 -39.08
N VAL A 652 27.87 -27.83 -39.17
CA VAL A 652 27.29 -29.01 -38.48
C VAL A 652 27.97 -30.31 -38.92
N ASN A 653 28.18 -30.51 -40.22
CA ASN A 653 28.86 -31.70 -40.73
C ASN A 653 30.31 -31.78 -40.22
N THR A 654 31.03 -30.66 -40.23
CA THR A 654 32.42 -30.59 -39.74
C THR A 654 32.48 -30.84 -38.23
N MET A 655 31.58 -30.21 -37.47
CA MET A 655 31.42 -30.40 -36.03
C MET A 655 31.16 -31.86 -35.67
N ASN A 656 30.18 -32.50 -36.32
CA ASN A 656 29.85 -33.90 -36.09
C ASN A 656 31.02 -34.83 -36.41
N TYR A 657 31.74 -34.59 -37.50
CA TYR A 657 32.95 -35.34 -37.84
C TYR A 657 34.03 -35.20 -36.75
N CYS A 658 34.35 -33.97 -36.34
CA CYS A 658 35.38 -33.70 -35.33
C CYS A 658 35.05 -34.34 -33.98
N ILE A 659 33.80 -34.19 -33.51
CA ILE A 659 33.33 -34.80 -32.25
C ILE A 659 33.41 -36.34 -32.33
N THR A 660 32.99 -36.93 -33.45
CA THR A 660 33.03 -38.38 -33.64
C THR A 660 34.47 -38.90 -33.59
N LYS A 661 35.38 -38.31 -34.37
CA LYS A 661 36.80 -38.73 -34.38
C LYS A 661 37.50 -38.49 -33.06
N SER A 662 37.18 -37.40 -32.36
CA SER A 662 37.72 -37.16 -31.01
C SER A 662 37.28 -38.24 -30.01
N ARG A 663 36.01 -38.68 -30.06
CA ARG A 663 35.49 -39.76 -29.20
C ARG A 663 36.15 -41.11 -29.51
N GLU A 664 36.35 -41.43 -30.79
CA GLU A 664 37.03 -42.66 -31.23
C GLU A 664 38.51 -42.67 -30.76
N ILE A 665 39.21 -41.54 -30.82
CA ILE A 665 40.58 -41.39 -30.27
C ILE A 665 40.60 -41.62 -28.76
N ASP A 666 39.61 -41.07 -28.04
CA ASP A 666 39.48 -41.28 -26.60
C ASP A 666 39.23 -42.74 -26.22
N GLU A 667 38.44 -43.46 -27.01
CA GLU A 667 38.22 -44.89 -26.82
C GLU A 667 39.53 -45.69 -26.97
N ILE A 668 40.32 -45.42 -28.01
CA ILE A 668 41.63 -46.07 -28.22
C ILE A 668 42.54 -45.85 -27.00
N ILE A 669 42.70 -44.59 -26.58
CA ILE A 669 43.57 -44.23 -25.45
C ILE A 669 43.11 -44.97 -24.19
N ASN A 670 41.82 -44.93 -23.87
CA ASN A 670 41.26 -45.51 -22.65
C ASN A 670 41.37 -47.04 -22.64
N VAL A 671 41.00 -47.72 -23.74
CA VAL A 671 40.99 -49.19 -23.81
C VAL A 671 42.41 -49.74 -23.70
N PHE A 672 43.36 -49.21 -24.47
CA PHE A 672 44.72 -49.74 -24.42
C PHE A 672 45.46 -49.35 -23.14
N SER A 673 45.22 -48.15 -22.58
CA SER A 673 45.80 -47.78 -21.29
C SER A 673 45.38 -48.73 -20.15
N ASN A 674 44.17 -49.27 -20.21
CA ASN A 674 43.65 -50.11 -19.13
C ASN A 674 43.98 -51.60 -19.28
N TYR A 675 44.21 -52.11 -20.49
CA TYR A 675 44.31 -53.57 -20.75
C TYR A 675 45.60 -54.00 -21.41
N TYR A 676 46.26 -53.07 -22.12
CA TYR A 676 47.56 -53.31 -22.75
C TYR A 676 48.53 -52.14 -22.47
N PRO A 677 48.67 -51.68 -21.21
CA PRO A 677 49.42 -50.46 -20.88
C PRO A 677 50.89 -50.54 -21.30
N ASN A 678 51.48 -51.73 -21.24
CA ASN A 678 52.89 -51.96 -21.53
C ASN A 678 53.13 -52.34 -23.00
N GLU A 679 52.33 -53.26 -23.56
CA GLU A 679 52.52 -53.75 -24.94
C GLU A 679 52.13 -52.71 -26.01
N LYS A 680 51.15 -51.85 -25.72
CA LYS A 680 50.62 -50.84 -26.66
C LYS A 680 50.98 -49.42 -26.22
N HIS A 681 52.01 -49.25 -25.37
CA HIS A 681 52.42 -47.96 -24.82
C HIS A 681 52.68 -46.91 -25.91
N ASP A 682 53.42 -47.28 -26.95
CA ASP A 682 53.72 -46.40 -28.09
C ASP A 682 52.46 -45.93 -28.82
N ILE A 683 51.43 -46.78 -28.92
CA ILE A 683 50.15 -46.42 -29.54
C ILE A 683 49.40 -45.42 -28.67
N ILE A 684 49.34 -45.68 -27.36
CA ILE A 684 48.66 -44.80 -26.39
C ILE A 684 49.27 -43.39 -26.43
N ASP A 685 50.60 -43.29 -26.40
CA ASP A 685 51.28 -42.00 -26.38
C ASP A 685 51.14 -41.25 -27.71
N ASN A 686 51.19 -41.95 -28.84
CA ASN A 686 50.91 -41.37 -30.15
C ASN A 686 49.50 -40.76 -30.24
N TYR A 687 48.47 -41.46 -29.73
CA TYR A 687 47.10 -40.92 -29.73
C TYR A 687 46.87 -39.83 -28.69
N LYS A 688 47.57 -39.86 -27.54
CA LYS A 688 47.58 -38.73 -26.57
C LYS A 688 48.19 -37.47 -27.16
N GLU A 689 49.29 -37.60 -27.90
CA GLU A 689 49.90 -36.46 -28.61
C GLU A 689 49.01 -35.96 -29.76
N LEU A 690 48.39 -36.86 -30.53
CA LEU A 690 47.39 -36.50 -31.54
C LEU A 690 46.21 -35.72 -30.93
N LYS A 691 45.71 -36.15 -29.76
CA LYS A 691 44.65 -35.45 -29.03
C LYS A 691 45.09 -34.05 -28.60
N LYS A 692 46.31 -33.88 -28.08
CA LYS A 692 46.86 -32.56 -27.75
C LYS A 692 46.96 -31.65 -28.97
N GLN A 693 47.37 -32.18 -30.12
CA GLN A 693 47.43 -31.42 -31.37
C GLN A 693 46.04 -30.98 -31.83
N ILE A 694 45.05 -31.87 -31.76
CA ILE A 694 43.65 -31.57 -32.09
C ILE A 694 43.08 -30.43 -31.23
N ILE A 695 43.37 -30.42 -29.92
CA ILE A 695 42.87 -29.39 -29.00
C ILE A 695 43.52 -28.02 -29.26
N ASN A 696 44.82 -28.00 -29.56
CA ASN A 696 45.61 -26.77 -29.64
C ASN A 696 45.63 -26.12 -31.04
N ASN A 697 45.22 -26.84 -32.08
CA ASN A 697 45.20 -26.35 -33.46
C ASN A 697 43.79 -25.95 -33.91
N PRO A 698 43.66 -25.04 -34.90
CA PRO A 698 42.37 -24.75 -35.52
C PRO A 698 41.81 -25.96 -36.28
N ILE A 699 40.49 -26.05 -36.42
CA ILE A 699 39.79 -27.17 -37.07
C ILE A 699 40.19 -27.36 -38.53
N CYS A 700 40.66 -26.32 -39.23
CA CYS A 700 41.22 -26.47 -40.57
C CYS A 700 42.44 -27.42 -40.65
N ASP A 701 43.14 -27.62 -39.53
CA ASP A 701 44.26 -28.56 -39.40
C ASP A 701 43.85 -29.90 -38.76
N PHE A 702 42.56 -30.09 -38.47
CA PHE A 702 42.05 -31.35 -37.90
C PHE A 702 42.43 -32.51 -38.84
N PRO A 703 42.95 -33.63 -38.31
CA PRO A 703 43.43 -34.73 -39.14
C PRO A 703 42.28 -35.33 -39.93
N ASP A 704 42.42 -35.34 -41.25
CA ASP A 704 41.51 -36.04 -42.15
C ASP A 704 41.77 -37.56 -42.10
N ASP A 705 40.89 -38.33 -42.73
CA ASP A 705 41.01 -39.79 -42.75
C ASP A 705 42.38 -40.26 -43.30
N GLY A 706 42.97 -39.51 -44.24
CA GLY A 706 44.30 -39.80 -44.79
C GLY A 706 45.44 -39.62 -43.77
N ARG A 707 45.40 -38.54 -42.97
CA ARG A 707 46.35 -38.32 -41.86
C ARG A 707 46.14 -39.29 -40.71
N LEU A 708 44.88 -39.64 -40.40
CA LEU A 708 44.57 -40.63 -39.36
C LEU A 708 45.08 -42.03 -39.74
N GLU A 709 45.10 -42.39 -41.02
CA GLU A 709 45.66 -43.67 -41.48
C GLU A 709 47.17 -43.80 -41.29
N ILE A 710 47.92 -42.69 -41.15
CA ILE A 710 49.35 -42.74 -40.75
C ILE A 710 49.51 -43.43 -39.38
N TYR A 711 48.49 -43.30 -38.53
CA TYR A 711 48.43 -43.96 -37.23
C TYR A 711 47.76 -45.33 -37.28
N ASN A 712 47.41 -45.88 -38.46
CA ASN A 712 46.65 -47.13 -38.60
C ASN A 712 45.30 -47.09 -37.86
N PHE A 713 44.67 -45.91 -37.85
CA PHE A 713 43.53 -45.59 -36.99
C PHE A 713 42.37 -46.54 -37.13
N LYS A 714 41.99 -46.92 -38.35
CA LYS A 714 40.83 -47.79 -38.57
C LYS A 714 41.02 -49.16 -37.93
N ASN A 715 42.20 -49.76 -38.06
CA ASN A 715 42.49 -51.08 -37.51
C ASN A 715 42.67 -51.02 -35.99
N ILE A 716 43.35 -49.99 -35.49
CA ILE A 716 43.55 -49.78 -34.06
C ILE A 716 42.22 -49.49 -33.34
N TYR A 717 41.39 -48.62 -33.91
CA TYR A 717 40.04 -48.38 -33.40
C TYR A 717 39.22 -49.67 -33.43
N HIS A 718 39.26 -50.44 -34.51
CA HIS A 718 38.56 -51.72 -34.57
C HIS A 718 39.01 -52.69 -33.47
N GLU A 719 40.32 -52.81 -33.24
CA GLU A 719 40.88 -53.63 -32.17
C GLU A 719 40.42 -53.16 -30.78
N ALA A 720 40.55 -51.86 -30.48
CA ALA A 720 40.08 -51.27 -29.23
C ALA A 720 38.57 -51.46 -29.05
N HIS A 721 37.78 -51.25 -30.10
CA HIS A 721 36.33 -51.37 -30.07
C HIS A 721 35.86 -52.82 -29.87
N GLN A 722 36.53 -53.81 -30.45
CA GLN A 722 36.25 -55.23 -30.19
C GLN A 722 36.51 -55.59 -28.72
N ILE A 723 37.58 -55.05 -28.13
CA ILE A 723 37.86 -55.19 -26.71
C ILE A 723 36.77 -54.51 -25.86
N THR A 724 36.26 -53.35 -26.28
CA THR A 724 35.09 -52.68 -25.67
C THR A 724 33.86 -53.58 -25.71
N LYS A 725 33.58 -54.28 -26.82
CA LYS A 725 32.44 -55.20 -26.93
C LYS A 725 32.51 -56.37 -25.93
N PHE A 726 33.68 -56.99 -25.76
CA PHE A 726 33.86 -58.05 -24.75
C PHE A 726 33.61 -57.56 -23.32
N LYS A 727 34.11 -56.37 -22.96
CA LYS A 727 33.89 -55.76 -21.64
C LYS A 727 32.42 -55.48 -21.33
N ASN A 728 31.61 -55.26 -22.35
CA ASN A 728 30.19 -54.98 -22.18
C ASN A 728 29.37 -56.24 -21.87
N SER A 729 29.95 -57.45 -21.97
CA SER A 729 29.30 -58.69 -21.53
C SER A 729 29.62 -58.99 -20.06
N LYS A 730 28.58 -59.10 -19.24
CA LYS A 730 28.70 -59.58 -17.86
C LYS A 730 29.23 -61.00 -17.80
N ILE A 731 28.86 -61.87 -18.76
CA ILE A 731 29.41 -63.23 -18.85
C ILE A 731 30.93 -63.21 -19.02
N PHE A 732 31.47 -62.33 -19.87
CA PHE A 732 32.91 -62.19 -20.04
C PHE A 732 33.59 -61.70 -18.75
N ILE A 733 32.99 -60.72 -18.07
CA ILE A 733 33.50 -60.22 -16.78
C ILE A 733 33.54 -61.33 -15.73
N ILE A 734 32.47 -62.12 -15.60
CA ILE A 734 32.38 -63.21 -14.62
C ILE A 734 33.41 -64.30 -14.93
N ILE A 735 33.57 -64.70 -16.20
CA ILE A 735 34.63 -65.64 -16.59
C ILE A 735 36.00 -65.07 -16.25
N ASN A 736 36.23 -63.77 -16.47
CA ASN A 736 37.48 -63.11 -16.11
C ASN A 736 37.77 -63.20 -14.62
N GLU A 737 36.76 -62.99 -13.77
CA GLU A 737 36.90 -63.13 -12.33
C GLU A 737 37.17 -64.57 -11.90
N ILE A 738 36.51 -65.55 -12.52
CA ILE A 738 36.77 -66.98 -12.31
C ILE A 738 38.23 -67.29 -12.68
N LYS A 739 38.69 -66.86 -13.85
CA LYS A 739 40.07 -67.08 -14.31
C LYS A 739 41.10 -66.37 -13.44
N LYS A 740 40.82 -65.15 -12.98
CA LYS A 740 41.67 -64.43 -12.00
C LYS A 740 41.85 -65.23 -10.71
N LYS A 741 40.78 -65.86 -10.20
CA LYS A 741 40.83 -66.73 -9.01
C LYS A 741 41.56 -68.05 -9.30
N GLU A 742 41.32 -68.67 -10.46
CA GLU A 742 42.02 -69.91 -10.86
C GLU A 742 43.54 -69.73 -10.98
N PHE A 743 43.99 -68.53 -11.37
CA PHE A 743 45.41 -68.18 -11.56
C PHE A 743 45.97 -67.22 -10.50
N GLU A 744 45.37 -67.16 -9.31
CA GLU A 744 45.87 -66.32 -8.20
C GLU A 744 47.37 -66.60 -7.93
N GLY A 745 48.22 -65.62 -8.26
CA GLY A 745 49.69 -65.71 -8.16
C GLY A 745 50.46 -65.40 -9.45
N TYR A 746 49.81 -65.35 -10.61
CA TYR A 746 50.39 -64.87 -11.87
C TYR A 746 50.06 -63.38 -12.08
N ASN A 747 51.08 -62.52 -12.16
CA ASN A 747 50.94 -61.05 -12.37
C ASN A 747 50.82 -60.65 -13.85
N ASP A 748 50.31 -61.54 -14.71
CA ASP A 748 50.16 -61.28 -16.14
C ASP A 748 48.67 -61.11 -16.51
N GLU A 749 48.19 -59.87 -16.44
CA GLU A 749 46.80 -59.51 -16.78
C GLU A 749 46.45 -59.81 -18.25
N ILE A 750 47.45 -59.85 -19.14
CA ILE A 750 47.26 -60.15 -20.56
C ILE A 750 46.98 -61.63 -20.74
N PHE A 751 47.75 -62.48 -20.06
CA PHE A 751 47.51 -63.92 -20.04
C PHE A 751 46.09 -64.24 -19.54
N ILE A 752 45.68 -63.61 -18.43
CA ILE A 752 44.34 -63.81 -17.86
C ILE A 752 43.24 -63.38 -18.84
N PHE A 753 43.42 -62.26 -19.55
CA PHE A 753 42.45 -61.79 -20.55
C PHE A 753 42.33 -62.75 -21.74
N GLU A 754 43.45 -63.27 -22.28
CA GLU A 754 43.41 -64.21 -23.40
C GLU A 754 42.82 -65.57 -23.00
N GLU A 755 43.12 -66.08 -21.79
CA GLU A 755 42.47 -67.29 -21.26
C GLU A 755 40.97 -67.09 -21.05
N THR A 756 40.56 -65.92 -20.54
CA THR A 756 39.15 -65.54 -20.40
C THR A 756 38.44 -65.52 -21.73
N LYS A 757 39.07 -64.92 -22.74
CA LYS A 757 38.54 -64.85 -24.10
C LYS A 757 38.41 -66.24 -24.72
N ASN A 758 39.38 -67.12 -24.56
CA ASN A 758 39.30 -68.50 -25.05
C ASN A 758 38.13 -69.25 -24.40
N GLU A 759 37.95 -69.13 -23.09
CA GLU A 759 36.83 -69.76 -22.37
C GLU A 759 35.47 -69.15 -22.77
N PHE A 760 35.40 -67.83 -22.94
CA PHE A 760 34.21 -67.13 -23.42
C PHE A 760 33.82 -67.58 -24.84
N LEU A 761 34.80 -67.71 -25.75
CA LEU A 761 34.57 -68.21 -27.11
C LEU A 761 34.10 -69.67 -27.12
N ASN A 762 34.54 -70.49 -26.17
CA ASN A 762 34.09 -71.87 -26.02
C ASN A 762 32.60 -71.98 -25.67
N LEU A 763 31.98 -70.94 -25.10
CA LEU A 763 30.52 -70.91 -24.87
C LEU A 763 29.69 -71.03 -26.14
N LYS A 764 30.28 -70.85 -27.34
CA LYS A 764 29.65 -71.15 -28.63
C LYS A 764 29.01 -72.54 -28.68
N VAL A 765 29.54 -73.52 -27.95
CA VAL A 765 28.98 -74.89 -27.96
C VAL A 765 27.62 -75.00 -27.26
N LEU A 766 27.21 -74.02 -26.43
CA LEU A 766 25.87 -73.95 -25.83
C LEU A 766 24.77 -73.85 -26.89
N PHE A 767 25.07 -73.25 -28.04
CA PHE A 767 24.09 -72.97 -29.09
C PHE A 767 23.78 -74.17 -30.00
N ASN A 768 24.33 -75.35 -29.72
CA ASN A 768 23.97 -76.60 -30.41
C ASN A 768 23.68 -77.75 -29.41
N SER A 769 22.48 -78.33 -29.52
CA SER A 769 21.99 -79.39 -28.62
C SER A 769 22.82 -80.67 -28.63
N LYS A 770 23.60 -80.93 -29.70
CA LYS A 770 24.53 -82.07 -29.77
C LYS A 770 25.85 -81.82 -29.03
N THR A 771 26.19 -80.56 -28.75
CA THR A 771 27.47 -80.16 -28.17
C THR A 771 27.38 -79.46 -26.83
N GLU A 772 26.17 -79.08 -26.38
CA GLU A 772 25.98 -78.35 -25.12
C GLU A 772 26.55 -79.08 -23.90
N ASN A 773 26.49 -80.41 -23.88
CA ASN A 773 27.06 -81.25 -22.80
C ASN A 773 28.60 -81.26 -22.77
N LYS A 774 29.28 -80.61 -23.72
CA LYS A 774 30.75 -80.43 -23.68
C LYS A 774 31.17 -79.36 -22.67
N ILE A 775 30.26 -78.47 -22.26
CA ILE A 775 30.50 -77.52 -21.19
C ILE A 775 30.25 -78.19 -19.84
N LYS A 776 31.15 -77.96 -18.90
CA LYS A 776 30.97 -78.41 -17.51
C LYS A 776 29.79 -77.66 -16.88
N LEU A 777 28.82 -78.38 -16.35
CA LEU A 777 27.64 -77.78 -15.71
C LEU A 777 28.02 -76.87 -14.54
N ASP A 778 28.99 -77.27 -13.70
CA ASP A 778 29.47 -76.45 -12.56
C ASP A 778 30.02 -75.09 -12.99
N LEU A 779 30.69 -75.04 -14.15
CA LEU A 779 31.19 -73.77 -14.72
C LEU A 779 30.02 -72.90 -15.19
N LEU A 780 29.05 -73.51 -15.87
CA LEU A 780 27.87 -72.80 -16.36
C LEU A 780 26.98 -72.31 -15.21
N GLU A 781 26.83 -73.10 -14.15
CA GLU A 781 26.16 -72.68 -12.90
C GLU A 781 26.89 -71.50 -12.26
N SER A 782 28.22 -71.56 -12.17
CA SER A 782 29.02 -70.46 -11.62
C SER A 782 28.86 -69.17 -12.44
N ILE A 783 28.84 -69.27 -13.77
CA ILE A 783 28.62 -68.13 -14.67
C ILE A 783 27.21 -67.56 -14.49
N ILE A 784 26.18 -68.40 -14.57
CA ILE A 784 24.79 -67.96 -14.56
C ILE A 784 24.35 -67.49 -13.16
N LYS A 785 24.93 -68.03 -12.09
CA LYS A 785 24.62 -67.63 -10.70
C LYS A 785 24.81 -66.14 -10.47
N ASP A 786 25.80 -65.51 -11.09
CA ASP A 786 26.10 -64.09 -10.91
C ASP A 786 25.44 -63.17 -11.95
N ILE A 787 24.58 -63.72 -12.82
CA ILE A 787 23.78 -62.96 -13.80
C ILE A 787 22.37 -62.74 -13.26
N GLU A 788 21.86 -61.51 -13.35
CA GLU A 788 20.47 -61.22 -13.00
C GLU A 788 19.49 -61.94 -13.92
N LYS A 789 18.35 -62.40 -13.39
CA LYS A 789 17.35 -63.17 -14.14
C LYS A 789 16.87 -62.42 -15.40
N SER A 790 16.65 -61.11 -15.29
CA SER A 790 16.22 -60.24 -16.39
C SER A 790 17.26 -60.07 -17.49
N GLU A 791 18.53 -60.31 -17.18
CA GLU A 791 19.65 -60.05 -18.09
C GLU A 791 20.12 -61.28 -18.85
N VAL A 792 19.69 -62.49 -18.44
CA VAL A 792 20.08 -63.75 -19.10
C VAL A 792 19.83 -63.69 -20.61
N GLU A 793 18.68 -63.19 -21.06
CA GLU A 793 18.41 -63.04 -22.50
C GLU A 793 19.32 -61.99 -23.16
N LYS A 794 19.54 -60.85 -22.50
CA LYS A 794 20.41 -59.78 -23.02
C LYS A 794 21.85 -60.27 -23.18
N GLU A 795 22.38 -60.97 -22.19
CA GLU A 795 23.74 -61.53 -22.21
C GLU A 795 23.88 -62.65 -23.25
N VAL A 796 22.85 -63.48 -23.44
CA VAL A 796 22.81 -64.46 -24.53
C VAL A 796 22.80 -63.77 -25.89
N ASN A 797 22.07 -62.66 -26.05
CA ASN A 797 22.07 -61.89 -27.30
C ASN A 797 23.44 -61.21 -27.55
N ILE A 798 24.12 -60.73 -26.50
CA ILE A 798 25.49 -60.20 -26.61
C ILE A 798 26.47 -61.30 -27.04
N LEU A 799 26.35 -62.50 -26.46
CA LEU A 799 27.10 -63.68 -26.89
C LEU A 799 26.86 -64.04 -28.36
N LEU A 800 25.61 -64.00 -28.82
CA LEU A 800 25.26 -64.26 -30.23
C LEU A 800 25.91 -63.23 -31.17
N ASP A 801 25.89 -61.93 -30.82
CA ASP A 801 26.50 -60.85 -31.61
C ASP A 801 28.04 -60.99 -31.68
N ILE A 802 28.67 -61.24 -30.53
CA ILE A 802 30.14 -61.38 -30.45
C ILE A 802 30.64 -62.64 -31.17
N LEU A 803 29.89 -63.75 -31.11
CA LEU A 803 30.29 -65.04 -31.68
C LEU A 803 29.83 -65.26 -33.13
N ASP A 804 29.11 -64.28 -33.70
CA ASP A 804 28.51 -64.30 -35.03
C ASP A 804 27.69 -65.59 -35.26
N ILE A 805 26.69 -65.80 -34.40
CA ILE A 805 25.81 -66.98 -34.42
C ILE A 805 24.38 -66.54 -34.76
N GLU A 806 23.79 -67.14 -35.79
CA GLU A 806 22.37 -66.94 -36.10
C GLU A 806 21.47 -67.60 -35.03
N LYS A 807 20.48 -66.85 -34.53
CA LYS A 807 19.56 -67.31 -33.48
C LYS A 807 18.63 -68.41 -34.00
N THR A 808 18.87 -69.67 -33.63
CA THR A 808 17.97 -70.80 -33.92
C THR A 808 17.03 -71.10 -32.74
N GLN A 809 15.73 -71.27 -33.00
CA GLN A 809 14.74 -71.58 -31.95
C GLN A 809 14.86 -73.01 -31.38
N GLU A 810 15.47 -73.95 -32.11
CA GLU A 810 15.44 -75.38 -31.77
C GLU A 810 16.16 -75.76 -30.47
N ASN A 811 17.17 -75.00 -30.03
CA ASN A 811 17.99 -75.38 -28.88
C ASN A 811 17.50 -74.82 -27.52
N ARG A 812 16.53 -73.88 -27.50
CA ARG A 812 15.95 -73.31 -26.26
C ARG A 812 17.00 -72.84 -25.22
N VAL A 813 18.16 -72.34 -25.66
CA VAL A 813 19.30 -71.99 -24.78
C VAL A 813 18.92 -70.95 -23.72
N ILE A 814 18.21 -69.89 -24.11
CA ILE A 814 17.75 -68.84 -23.18
C ILE A 814 16.90 -69.46 -22.06
N GLU A 815 16.00 -70.37 -22.41
CA GLU A 815 15.13 -71.04 -21.47
C GLU A 815 15.90 -72.00 -20.56
N LYS A 816 16.81 -72.80 -21.11
CA LYS A 816 17.70 -73.70 -20.34
C LYS A 816 18.52 -72.94 -19.30
N LEU A 817 19.15 -71.83 -19.69
CA LEU A 817 19.93 -70.99 -18.77
C LEU A 817 19.06 -70.28 -17.74
N SER A 818 17.85 -69.86 -18.13
CA SER A 818 16.88 -69.26 -17.20
C SER A 818 16.36 -70.28 -16.17
N LEU A 819 16.12 -71.52 -16.58
CA LEU A 819 15.74 -72.61 -15.67
C LEU A 819 16.89 -72.97 -14.75
N LEU A 820 18.12 -73.02 -15.26
CA LEU A 820 19.33 -73.26 -14.45
C LEU A 820 19.53 -72.16 -13.40
N LYS A 821 19.35 -70.88 -13.78
CA LYS A 821 19.40 -69.73 -12.87
C LYS A 821 18.43 -69.86 -11.71
N ASN A 822 17.22 -70.36 -11.98
CA ASN A 822 16.14 -70.44 -11.01
C ASN A 822 16.06 -71.82 -10.32
N LYS A 823 17.06 -72.70 -10.48
CA LYS A 823 17.04 -74.07 -9.95
C LYS A 823 16.66 -74.12 -8.47
N ASP A 824 17.42 -73.42 -7.63
CA ASP A 824 17.23 -73.46 -6.17
C ASP A 824 15.89 -72.82 -5.76
N SER A 825 15.48 -71.73 -6.41
CA SER A 825 14.17 -71.11 -6.17
C SER A 825 13.01 -72.01 -6.55
N ASN A 826 13.12 -72.72 -7.69
CA ASN A 826 12.09 -73.65 -8.15
C ASN A 826 11.97 -74.87 -7.21
N ILE A 827 13.09 -75.40 -6.71
CA ILE A 827 13.10 -76.46 -5.69
C ILE A 827 12.30 -76.02 -4.45
N ARG A 828 12.57 -74.80 -3.96
CA ARG A 828 11.87 -74.22 -2.80
C ARG A 828 10.38 -74.01 -3.07
N TYR A 829 10.01 -73.49 -4.25
CA TYR A 829 8.60 -73.33 -4.61
C TYR A 829 7.87 -74.67 -4.67
N TYR A 830 8.48 -75.72 -5.22
CA TYR A 830 7.87 -77.04 -5.26
C TYR A 830 7.69 -77.61 -3.85
N GLU A 831 8.63 -77.37 -2.95
CA GLU A 831 8.52 -77.75 -1.52
C GLU A 831 7.38 -77.03 -0.81
N ASN A 832 7.26 -75.72 -0.97
CA ASN A 832 6.19 -74.93 -0.36
C ASN A 832 4.80 -75.31 -0.89
N ILE A 833 4.69 -75.64 -2.19
CA ILE A 833 3.45 -76.19 -2.77
C ILE A 833 3.10 -77.53 -2.13
N ILE A 834 4.08 -78.42 -1.90
CA ILE A 834 3.87 -79.70 -1.23
C ILE A 834 3.34 -79.48 0.20
N LEU A 835 3.97 -78.58 0.97
CA LEU A 835 3.55 -78.24 2.35
C LEU A 835 2.13 -77.66 2.38
N LEU A 836 1.81 -76.73 1.47
CA LEU A 836 0.46 -76.18 1.33
C LEU A 836 -0.58 -77.26 1.05
N LEU A 837 -0.29 -78.20 0.15
CA LEU A 837 -1.18 -79.31 -0.15
C LEU A 837 -1.36 -80.27 1.03
N GLU A 838 -0.34 -80.44 1.88
CA GLU A 838 -0.38 -81.29 3.08
C GLU A 838 -1.19 -80.65 4.20
N ASP A 839 -0.88 -79.41 4.55
CA ASP A 839 -1.42 -78.71 5.71
C ASP A 839 -2.91 -78.42 5.64
N PHE A 840 -3.41 -78.14 4.42
CA PHE A 840 -4.82 -77.84 4.18
C PHE A 840 -5.60 -79.06 3.68
N LYS A 841 -4.96 -80.26 3.66
CA LYS A 841 -5.57 -81.53 3.19
C LYS A 841 -6.30 -81.38 1.85
N LEU A 842 -5.74 -80.59 0.94
CA LEU A 842 -6.32 -80.38 -0.38
C LEU A 842 -6.27 -81.70 -1.16
N ASN A 843 -7.40 -82.14 -1.74
CA ASN A 843 -7.56 -83.46 -2.38
C ASN A 843 -6.66 -83.62 -3.62
N GLY A 844 -5.39 -83.99 -3.43
CA GLY A 844 -4.40 -84.07 -4.50
C GLY A 844 -3.20 -84.97 -4.22
N GLU A 845 -3.42 -86.23 -3.83
CA GLU A 845 -2.30 -87.20 -3.70
C GLU A 845 -1.46 -87.30 -4.98
N ASN A 846 -2.09 -87.24 -6.16
CA ASN A 846 -1.40 -87.24 -7.45
C ASN A 846 -0.56 -85.97 -7.67
N LEU A 847 -1.05 -84.79 -7.28
CA LEU A 847 -0.30 -83.53 -7.45
C LEU A 847 0.93 -83.51 -6.53
N ARG A 848 0.80 -83.95 -5.28
CA ARG A 848 1.93 -84.06 -4.34
C ARG A 848 3.01 -85.01 -4.87
N ALA A 849 2.63 -86.15 -5.44
CA ALA A 849 3.57 -87.09 -6.04
C ALA A 849 4.35 -86.46 -7.21
N ILE A 850 3.65 -85.74 -8.10
CA ILE A 850 4.26 -85.09 -9.27
C ILE A 850 5.24 -83.98 -8.86
N PHE A 851 4.90 -83.13 -7.89
CA PHE A 851 5.83 -82.11 -7.40
C PHE A 851 7.03 -82.72 -6.66
N ARG A 852 6.86 -83.80 -5.89
CA ARG A 852 7.98 -84.52 -5.25
C ARG A 852 8.92 -85.15 -6.27
N GLU A 853 8.37 -85.78 -7.30
CA GLU A 853 9.16 -86.37 -8.38
C GLU A 853 9.94 -85.28 -9.13
N ASN A 854 9.30 -84.17 -9.50
CA ASN A 854 9.97 -83.06 -10.19
C ASN A 854 11.01 -82.35 -9.32
N LYS A 855 10.77 -82.17 -8.01
CA LYS A 855 11.77 -81.67 -7.05
C LYS A 855 13.01 -82.57 -7.05
N THR A 856 12.81 -83.89 -6.91
CA THR A 856 13.90 -84.88 -6.90
C THR A 856 14.67 -84.89 -8.22
N ASN A 857 13.97 -84.80 -9.35
CA ASN A 857 14.59 -84.73 -10.68
C ASN A 857 15.39 -83.44 -10.88
N LEU A 858 14.92 -82.32 -10.32
CA LEU A 858 15.61 -81.02 -10.39
C LEU A 858 16.86 -80.99 -9.49
N GLU A 859 16.81 -81.64 -8.32
CA GLU A 859 17.97 -81.80 -7.42
C GLU A 859 19.08 -82.69 -8.03
N ASN A 860 18.71 -83.66 -8.86
CA ASN A 860 19.63 -84.67 -9.42
C ASN A 860 19.80 -84.59 -10.95
N TYR A 861 19.59 -83.40 -11.54
CA TYR A 861 19.66 -83.23 -13.00
C TYR A 861 21.08 -83.51 -13.55
N SER A 862 21.16 -84.07 -14.76
CA SER A 862 22.43 -84.50 -15.38
C SER A 862 22.76 -83.77 -16.68
N SER A 863 21.78 -83.04 -17.24
CA SER A 863 21.92 -82.28 -18.48
C SER A 863 20.98 -81.07 -18.51
N LEU A 864 21.29 -80.07 -19.34
CA LEU A 864 20.39 -78.92 -19.54
C LEU A 864 19.03 -79.33 -20.14
N TYR A 865 18.98 -80.47 -20.83
CA TYR A 865 17.73 -81.03 -21.35
C TYR A 865 16.80 -81.52 -20.24
N ASP A 866 17.34 -82.02 -19.13
CA ASP A 866 16.54 -82.48 -17.98
C ASP A 866 15.72 -81.31 -17.40
N LEU A 867 16.28 -80.10 -17.36
CA LEU A 867 15.58 -78.89 -16.89
C LEU A 867 14.35 -78.57 -17.72
N ILE A 868 14.47 -78.67 -19.05
CA ILE A 868 13.37 -78.43 -19.98
C ILE A 868 12.29 -79.50 -19.83
N LYS A 869 12.68 -80.76 -19.65
CA LYS A 869 11.75 -81.88 -19.44
C LYS A 869 10.92 -81.69 -18.16
N ILE A 870 11.55 -81.24 -17.08
CA ILE A 870 10.88 -80.92 -15.80
C ILE A 870 9.88 -79.77 -16.00
N ASN A 871 10.31 -78.68 -16.66
CA ASN A 871 9.47 -77.53 -16.93
C ASN A 871 8.24 -77.90 -17.79
N ASP A 872 8.46 -78.64 -18.88
CA ASP A 872 7.39 -79.09 -19.77
C ASP A 872 6.41 -80.04 -19.02
N SER A 873 6.90 -80.88 -18.10
CA SER A 873 6.05 -81.74 -17.26
C SER A 873 5.15 -80.97 -16.31
N LEU A 874 5.62 -79.86 -15.74
CA LEU A 874 4.84 -79.05 -14.80
C LEU A 874 3.82 -78.15 -15.51
N ASN A 875 4.18 -77.62 -16.69
CA ASN A 875 3.26 -76.84 -17.52
C ASN A 875 2.02 -77.65 -17.95
N LEU A 876 2.15 -78.97 -18.10
CA LEU A 876 1.01 -79.85 -18.40
C LEU A 876 -0.06 -79.90 -17.29
N LEU A 877 0.27 -79.50 -16.06
CA LEU A 877 -0.67 -79.52 -14.93
C LEU A 877 -1.70 -78.39 -14.97
N ASN A 878 -1.49 -77.34 -15.78
CA ASN A 878 -2.37 -76.17 -15.90
C ASN A 878 -2.80 -75.56 -14.54
N LEU A 879 -1.87 -75.49 -13.58
CA LEU A 879 -2.14 -74.88 -12.28
C LEU A 879 -1.91 -73.36 -12.36
N ASN A 880 -2.89 -72.57 -11.94
CA ASN A 880 -2.78 -71.10 -11.94
C ASN A 880 -1.55 -70.59 -11.18
N ILE A 881 -1.15 -71.26 -10.09
CA ILE A 881 0.03 -70.87 -9.29
C ILE A 881 1.36 -71.02 -10.06
N LEU A 882 1.38 -71.80 -11.15
CA LEU A 882 2.55 -71.96 -12.01
C LEU A 882 2.61 -70.92 -13.15
N ASP A 883 1.56 -70.11 -13.35
CA ASP A 883 1.57 -69.01 -14.33
C ASP A 883 2.30 -67.78 -13.78
N LEU A 884 3.62 -67.78 -13.91
CA LEU A 884 4.51 -66.71 -13.43
C LEU A 884 4.32 -65.36 -14.15
N ASN A 885 3.46 -65.27 -15.17
CA ASN A 885 3.11 -64.00 -15.82
C ASN A 885 1.90 -63.32 -15.17
N SER A 886 1.18 -64.02 -14.31
CA SER A 886 0.06 -63.47 -13.54
C SER A 886 0.57 -62.81 -12.26
N ASN A 887 0.31 -61.51 -12.09
CA ASN A 887 0.59 -60.80 -10.83
C ASN A 887 -0.04 -61.50 -9.63
N ASP A 888 -1.23 -62.08 -9.80
CA ASP A 888 -1.93 -62.81 -8.73
C ASP A 888 -1.14 -64.05 -8.28
N SER A 889 -0.47 -64.73 -9.22
CA SER A 889 0.34 -65.92 -8.95
C SER A 889 1.68 -65.55 -8.31
N ILE A 890 2.29 -64.43 -8.70
CA ILE A 890 3.50 -63.89 -8.05
C ILE A 890 3.20 -63.57 -6.58
N ILE A 891 2.12 -62.83 -6.30
CA ILE A 891 1.70 -62.47 -4.94
C ILE A 891 1.38 -63.73 -4.13
N ALA A 892 0.70 -64.71 -4.71
CA ALA A 892 0.38 -65.96 -4.03
C ALA A 892 1.64 -66.76 -3.65
N LEU A 893 2.64 -66.83 -4.55
CA LEU A 893 3.93 -67.47 -4.27
C LEU A 893 4.69 -66.73 -3.16
N GLU A 894 4.69 -65.40 -3.16
CA GLU A 894 5.30 -64.59 -2.10
C GLU A 894 4.63 -64.83 -0.74
N VAL A 895 3.29 -64.80 -0.68
CA VAL A 895 2.55 -65.10 0.55
C VAL A 895 2.87 -66.51 1.05
N MET A 896 2.91 -67.50 0.16
CA MET A 896 3.22 -68.88 0.52
C MET A 896 4.66 -69.03 1.02
N ASP A 897 5.63 -68.36 0.39
CA ASP A 897 7.01 -68.30 0.88
C ASP A 897 7.08 -67.71 2.28
N LYS A 898 6.33 -66.63 2.56
CA LYS A 898 6.25 -66.01 3.90
C LYS A 898 5.53 -66.87 4.94
N MET A 899 4.50 -67.61 4.52
CA MET A 899 3.79 -68.54 5.40
C MET A 899 4.69 -69.68 5.87
N TYR A 900 5.53 -70.22 5.00
CA TYR A 900 6.41 -71.36 5.29
C TYR A 900 7.87 -70.96 5.61
N GLU A 901 8.11 -69.66 5.83
CA GLU A 901 9.42 -69.14 6.25
C GLU A 901 9.83 -69.72 7.62
N GLU A 902 8.90 -69.79 8.58
CA GLU A 902 9.05 -70.50 9.86
C GLU A 902 7.93 -71.55 10.02
N PRO A 903 8.14 -72.81 9.60
CA PRO A 903 7.09 -73.85 9.65
C PRO A 903 6.48 -74.07 11.05
N LYS A 904 7.23 -73.81 12.13
CA LYS A 904 6.74 -73.93 13.51
C LYS A 904 5.69 -72.88 13.87
N LEU A 905 5.74 -71.70 13.26
CA LEU A 905 4.68 -70.70 13.41
C LEU A 905 3.37 -71.25 12.82
N MET A 906 3.44 -71.90 11.66
CA MET A 906 2.26 -72.51 11.04
C MET A 906 1.68 -73.66 11.87
N GLU A 907 2.52 -74.45 12.55
CA GLU A 907 2.06 -75.41 13.56
C GLU A 907 1.36 -74.72 14.73
N PHE A 908 1.97 -73.66 15.28
CA PHE A 908 1.42 -72.87 16.38
C PHE A 908 0.06 -72.24 16.03
N ILE A 909 -0.06 -71.63 14.85
CA ILE A 909 -1.28 -70.99 14.34
C ILE A 909 -2.42 -72.01 14.18
N LYS A 910 -2.11 -73.25 13.77
CA LYS A 910 -3.12 -74.32 13.65
C LYS A 910 -3.63 -74.81 15.01
N ASP A 911 -2.78 -74.77 16.03
CA ASP A 911 -3.07 -75.35 17.35
C ASP A 911 -3.76 -74.39 18.34
N LYS A 912 -3.72 -73.07 18.10
CA LYS A 912 -4.25 -72.05 19.05
C LYS A 912 -5.55 -71.40 18.61
N GLN A 913 -6.38 -70.99 19.58
CA GLN A 913 -7.55 -70.15 19.29
C GLN A 913 -7.19 -68.66 19.35
N ILE A 914 -7.98 -67.83 18.66
CA ILE A 914 -7.77 -66.37 18.61
C ILE A 914 -7.85 -65.78 20.02
N CYS A 915 -8.78 -66.25 20.86
CA CYS A 915 -8.91 -65.80 22.25
C CYS A 915 -7.67 -66.11 23.11
N ASP A 916 -6.98 -67.22 22.83
CA ASP A 916 -5.76 -67.60 23.56
C ASP A 916 -4.63 -66.61 23.24
N VAL A 917 -4.52 -66.20 21.97
CA VAL A 917 -3.54 -65.21 21.50
C VAL A 917 -3.86 -63.81 22.01
N HIS A 918 -5.14 -63.43 22.02
CA HIS A 918 -5.60 -62.14 22.54
C HIS A 918 -5.16 -61.91 24.00
N SER A 919 -5.27 -62.95 24.84
CA SER A 919 -4.93 -62.88 26.27
C SER A 919 -3.44 -62.63 26.55
N MET A 920 -2.56 -62.86 25.57
CA MET A 920 -1.14 -62.51 25.68
C MET A 920 -0.92 -61.02 25.84
N GLY A 921 -1.83 -60.18 25.33
CA GLY A 921 -1.78 -58.73 25.43
C GLY A 921 -1.71 -58.18 26.86
N GLU A 922 -2.19 -58.91 27.87
CA GLU A 922 -2.18 -58.46 29.27
C GLU A 922 -0.79 -58.56 29.94
N PHE A 923 0.14 -59.32 29.34
CA PHE A 923 1.46 -59.64 29.90
C PHE A 923 2.62 -59.00 29.14
N ILE A 924 2.33 -58.20 28.11
CA ILE A 924 3.35 -57.56 27.25
C ILE A 924 4.35 -56.70 28.06
N ASP A 925 3.91 -56.04 29.13
CA ASP A 925 4.78 -55.18 29.95
C ASP A 925 5.49 -55.91 31.12
N ASP A 926 5.16 -57.18 31.37
CA ASP A 926 5.61 -57.94 32.56
C ASP A 926 6.82 -58.87 32.27
N SER A 927 7.29 -58.92 31.02
CA SER A 927 8.43 -59.72 30.60
C SER A 927 9.58 -58.81 30.17
N GLU A 928 10.63 -58.68 31.00
CA GLU A 928 11.81 -57.84 30.70
C GLU A 928 12.58 -58.28 29.44
N ASP A 929 12.39 -59.52 28.98
CA ASP A 929 13.14 -60.14 27.88
C ASP A 929 12.34 -60.33 26.56
N ASN A 930 11.03 -60.02 26.50
CA ASN A 930 10.20 -60.25 25.30
C ASN A 930 9.75 -58.94 24.62
N TYR A 931 10.12 -58.72 23.35
CA TYR A 931 9.85 -57.49 22.58
C TYR A 931 8.55 -57.59 21.74
N LEU A 932 7.45 -57.96 22.39
CA LEU A 932 6.13 -57.98 21.76
C LEU A 932 5.38 -56.67 21.97
N THR A 933 4.57 -56.27 20.99
CA THR A 933 3.64 -55.14 21.06
C THR A 933 2.23 -55.61 20.77
N TYR A 934 1.21 -54.82 21.12
CA TYR A 934 -0.19 -55.14 20.80
C TYR A 934 -0.41 -55.34 19.30
N ASN A 935 0.26 -54.54 18.46
CA ASN A 935 0.18 -54.68 17.01
C ASN A 935 0.79 -56.00 16.50
N ASP A 936 1.70 -56.62 17.24
CA ASP A 936 2.23 -57.94 16.87
C ASP A 936 1.21 -59.05 17.17
N ILE A 937 0.47 -58.92 18.27
CA ILE A 937 -0.64 -59.82 18.62
C ILE A 937 -1.76 -59.70 17.57
N ASP A 938 -2.16 -58.49 17.18
CA ASP A 938 -3.20 -58.26 16.17
C ASP A 938 -2.84 -58.87 14.80
N GLN A 939 -1.57 -58.80 14.42
CA GLN A 939 -1.08 -59.41 13.18
C GLN A 939 -1.14 -60.94 13.24
N LEU A 940 -0.72 -61.52 14.36
CA LEU A 940 -0.79 -62.98 14.58
C LEU A 940 -2.24 -63.48 14.59
N GLU A 941 -3.17 -62.73 15.19
CA GLU A 941 -4.60 -63.01 15.14
C GLU A 941 -5.11 -63.04 13.69
N THR A 942 -4.71 -62.06 12.88
CA THR A 942 -5.08 -62.01 11.45
C THR A 942 -4.54 -63.22 10.67
N CYS A 943 -3.33 -63.69 10.99
CA CYS A 943 -2.77 -64.91 10.39
C CYS A 943 -3.59 -66.17 10.76
N ILE A 944 -4.08 -66.26 12.00
CA ILE A 944 -4.99 -67.34 12.45
C ILE A 944 -6.35 -67.25 11.76
N GLU A 945 -6.89 -66.05 11.56
CA GLU A 945 -8.12 -65.84 10.81
C GLU A 945 -7.99 -66.31 9.35
N PHE A 946 -6.90 -65.93 8.69
CA PHE A 946 -6.62 -66.34 7.31
C PHE A 946 -6.49 -67.86 7.20
N GLN A 947 -5.78 -68.52 8.11
CA GLN A 947 -5.67 -69.99 8.16
C GLN A 947 -7.04 -70.66 8.28
N LYS A 948 -7.94 -70.12 9.13
CA LYS A 948 -9.30 -70.64 9.30
C LYS A 948 -10.15 -70.45 8.05
N GLU A 949 -9.99 -69.34 7.34
CA GLU A 949 -10.68 -69.11 6.07
C GLU A 949 -10.23 -70.07 4.96
N LEU A 950 -8.91 -70.28 4.83
CA LEU A 950 -8.34 -71.23 3.87
C LEU A 950 -8.88 -72.65 4.08
N THR A 951 -8.98 -73.09 5.33
CA THR A 951 -9.52 -74.42 5.70
C THR A 951 -11.00 -74.59 5.30
N LYS A 952 -11.77 -73.49 5.19
CA LYS A 952 -13.21 -73.54 4.84
C LYS A 952 -13.48 -73.51 3.34
N LYS A 953 -12.65 -72.80 2.55
CA LYS A 953 -12.97 -72.49 1.14
C LYS A 953 -12.12 -73.22 0.10
N ASN A 954 -11.01 -73.89 0.46
CA ASN A 954 -10.15 -74.68 -0.46
C ASN A 954 -9.70 -73.93 -1.74
N ILE A 955 -9.59 -72.59 -1.73
CA ILE A 955 -9.11 -71.81 -2.88
C ILE A 955 -8.13 -70.71 -2.40
N PHE A 956 -6.83 -70.98 -2.53
CA PHE A 956 -5.76 -70.11 -1.99
C PHE A 956 -5.66 -68.76 -2.71
N ILE A 957 -5.54 -68.76 -4.05
CA ILE A 957 -5.40 -67.53 -4.86
C ILE A 957 -6.65 -66.65 -4.76
N ASP A 958 -7.85 -67.24 -4.74
CA ASP A 958 -9.10 -66.46 -4.68
C ASP A 958 -9.29 -65.78 -3.33
N ILE A 959 -8.86 -66.35 -2.20
CA ILE A 959 -8.97 -65.68 -0.90
C ILE A 959 -8.08 -64.44 -0.85
N ILE A 960 -6.85 -64.54 -1.36
CA ILE A 960 -5.93 -63.39 -1.46
C ILE A 960 -6.51 -62.31 -2.41
N LYS A 961 -7.19 -62.73 -3.49
CA LYS A 961 -7.76 -61.83 -4.49
C LYS A 961 -9.06 -61.14 -4.08
N SER A 962 -9.96 -61.85 -3.40
CA SER A 962 -11.36 -61.44 -3.22
C SER A 962 -11.65 -60.72 -1.90
N ASN A 963 -10.71 -60.74 -0.95
CA ASN A 963 -10.91 -60.15 0.37
C ASN A 963 -9.81 -59.12 0.68
N SER A 964 -10.19 -57.84 0.70
CA SER A 964 -9.27 -56.73 1.03
C SER A 964 -8.63 -56.86 2.41
N HIS A 965 -9.24 -57.64 3.32
CA HIS A 965 -8.69 -57.92 4.67
C HIS A 965 -7.33 -58.64 4.63
N TYR A 966 -7.04 -59.37 3.56
CA TYR A 966 -5.82 -60.19 3.44
C TYR A 966 -4.83 -59.65 2.40
N HIS A 967 -4.96 -58.39 1.97
CA HIS A 967 -4.07 -57.81 0.96
C HIS A 967 -2.61 -57.72 1.44
N ASP A 968 -2.41 -57.53 2.75
CA ASP A 968 -1.12 -57.45 3.42
C ASP A 968 -0.74 -58.75 4.18
N ILE A 969 -1.44 -59.86 3.91
CA ILE A 969 -1.27 -61.10 4.68
C ILE A 969 0.15 -61.66 4.65
N GLY A 970 0.86 -61.50 3.52
CA GLY A 970 2.26 -61.91 3.40
C GLY A 970 3.18 -61.18 4.40
N LEU A 971 2.99 -59.87 4.57
CA LEU A 971 3.73 -59.07 5.56
C LEU A 971 3.38 -59.47 6.99
N LYS A 972 2.11 -59.80 7.25
CA LYS A 972 1.67 -60.26 8.58
C LYS A 972 2.29 -61.61 8.95
N PHE A 973 2.40 -62.54 8.00
CA PHE A 973 3.13 -63.80 8.21
C PHE A 973 4.63 -63.58 8.42
N GLU A 974 5.27 -62.70 7.64
CA GLU A 974 6.68 -62.34 7.81
C GLU A 974 6.96 -61.77 9.21
N ASN A 975 6.18 -60.76 9.62
CA ASN A 975 6.31 -60.11 10.93
C ASN A 975 6.04 -61.11 12.07
N SER A 976 5.03 -61.97 11.90
CA SER A 976 4.72 -62.99 12.90
C SER A 976 5.81 -64.05 13.01
N SER A 977 6.43 -64.42 11.89
CA SER A 977 7.52 -65.41 11.83
C SER A 977 8.77 -64.89 12.52
N GLY A 978 9.12 -63.62 12.29
CA GLY A 978 10.24 -62.95 12.97
C GLY A 978 10.09 -62.86 14.49
N LYS A 979 8.87 -63.00 15.03
CA LYS A 979 8.56 -62.91 16.48
C LYS A 979 8.05 -64.21 17.09
N PHE A 980 8.16 -65.33 16.36
CA PHE A 980 7.62 -66.61 16.81
C PHE A 980 8.21 -67.08 18.15
N SER A 981 9.51 -66.89 18.40
CA SER A 981 10.14 -67.24 19.68
C SER A 981 9.44 -66.57 20.86
N ASP A 982 9.14 -65.28 20.71
CA ASP A 982 8.61 -64.43 21.76
C ASP A 982 7.14 -64.75 22.01
N PHE A 983 6.35 -65.01 20.95
CA PHE A 983 4.97 -65.48 21.08
C PHE A 983 4.91 -66.82 21.82
N ASN A 984 5.80 -67.75 21.49
CA ASN A 984 5.83 -69.06 22.12
C ASN A 984 6.30 -68.98 23.58
N GLU A 985 7.25 -68.11 23.88
CA GLU A 985 7.74 -67.87 25.25
C GLU A 985 6.67 -67.24 26.14
N LEU A 986 6.06 -66.14 25.67
CA LEU A 986 5.03 -65.42 26.42
C LEU A 986 3.85 -66.33 26.77
N PHE A 987 3.43 -67.15 25.81
CA PHE A 987 2.35 -68.12 26.00
C PHE A 987 2.71 -69.22 27.00
N THR A 988 3.94 -69.73 26.96
CA THR A 988 4.36 -70.86 27.79
C THR A 988 4.63 -70.45 29.24
N ASN A 989 5.13 -69.24 29.47
CA ASN A 989 5.66 -68.82 30.77
C ASN A 989 4.75 -67.89 31.59
N HIS A 990 3.97 -66.99 30.96
CA HIS A 990 3.28 -65.91 31.68
C HIS A 990 1.76 -66.09 31.79
N LEU A 991 1.15 -66.83 30.89
CA LEU A 991 -0.28 -67.16 30.90
C LEU A 991 -0.59 -68.41 31.77
N ASN A 992 -0.15 -68.43 33.03
CA ASN A 992 -0.65 -69.38 34.03
C ASN A 992 -1.75 -68.70 34.88
N PRO A 993 -3.05 -69.03 34.66
CA PRO A 993 -4.17 -68.35 35.33
C PRO A 993 -4.09 -68.39 36.86
N ASN A 994 -3.35 -69.34 37.43
CA ASN A 994 -3.22 -69.50 38.88
C ASN A 994 -2.29 -68.48 39.56
N GLU A 995 -1.29 -67.95 38.87
CA GLU A 995 -0.34 -66.96 39.42
C GLU A 995 -0.89 -65.53 39.31
N LEU A 996 -1.56 -65.21 38.20
CA LEU A 996 -2.25 -63.92 38.02
C LEU A 996 -3.28 -63.67 39.12
N ASN A 997 -4.11 -64.68 39.43
CA ASN A 997 -5.11 -64.59 40.50
C ASN A 997 -4.47 -64.39 41.90
N LYS A 998 -3.29 -64.97 42.15
CA LYS A 998 -2.56 -64.76 43.43
C LYS A 998 -2.06 -63.32 43.56
N ALA A 999 -1.57 -62.72 42.47
CA ALA A 999 -1.10 -61.34 42.46
C ALA A 999 -2.24 -60.35 42.74
N HIS A 1000 -3.39 -60.55 42.09
CA HIS A 1000 -4.58 -59.73 42.37
C HIS A 1000 -5.05 -59.82 43.82
N ILE A 1001 -5.12 -61.03 44.41
CA ILE A 1001 -5.53 -61.20 45.83
C ILE A 1001 -4.58 -60.44 46.77
N LYS A 1002 -3.25 -60.57 46.58
CA LYS A 1002 -2.27 -59.89 47.42
C LYS A 1002 -2.35 -58.36 47.30
N SER A 1003 -2.52 -57.86 46.08
CA SER A 1003 -2.62 -56.42 45.83
C SER A 1003 -3.88 -55.82 46.47
N ILE A 1004 -5.02 -56.51 46.39
CA ILE A 1004 -6.25 -56.07 47.06
C ILE A 1004 -6.08 -56.12 48.59
N TYR A 1005 -5.47 -57.19 49.12
CA TYR A 1005 -5.23 -57.35 50.56
C TYR A 1005 -4.30 -56.25 51.14
N ASN A 1006 -3.30 -55.82 50.38
CA ASN A 1006 -2.30 -54.87 50.84
C ASN A 1006 -2.80 -53.42 50.87
N ASP A 1007 -3.41 -52.94 49.78
CA ASP A 1007 -3.95 -51.57 49.70
C ASP A 1007 -5.04 -51.51 48.64
N SER A 1008 -6.29 -51.46 49.09
CA SER A 1008 -7.44 -51.32 48.19
C SER A 1008 -8.58 -50.56 48.84
N LYS A 1009 -9.47 -50.09 47.97
CA LYS A 1009 -10.69 -49.41 48.35
C LYS A 1009 -11.88 -50.08 47.71
N ILE A 1010 -12.84 -50.46 48.54
CA ILE A 1010 -14.11 -51.07 48.13
C ILE A 1010 -15.23 -50.09 48.42
N ASP A 1011 -15.94 -49.70 47.38
CA ASP A 1011 -17.10 -48.82 47.51
C ASP A 1011 -18.39 -49.66 47.41
N LEU A 1012 -19.18 -49.64 48.49
CA LEU A 1012 -20.47 -50.31 48.58
C LEU A 1012 -21.58 -49.27 48.55
N LYS A 1013 -22.41 -49.32 47.49
CA LYS A 1013 -23.59 -48.47 47.35
C LYS A 1013 -24.83 -49.32 47.23
N ASN A 1014 -25.80 -49.07 48.11
CA ASN A 1014 -27.08 -49.77 48.13
C ASN A 1014 -28.21 -48.82 47.73
N ASN A 1015 -28.51 -48.77 46.43
CA ASN A 1015 -29.58 -47.95 45.84
C ASN A 1015 -30.64 -48.87 45.22
N TYR A 1016 -31.58 -49.38 46.02
CA TYR A 1016 -32.54 -50.39 45.58
C TYR A 1016 -33.26 -50.00 44.27
N PRO A 1017 -33.37 -50.91 43.27
CA PRO A 1017 -33.06 -52.34 43.33
C PRO A 1017 -31.60 -52.71 42.99
N GLU A 1018 -30.75 -51.74 42.69
CA GLU A 1018 -29.40 -51.94 42.18
C GLU A 1018 -28.35 -51.73 43.28
N TYR A 1019 -27.52 -52.75 43.53
CA TYR A 1019 -26.39 -52.64 44.44
C TYR A 1019 -25.11 -52.67 43.62
N LYS A 1020 -24.18 -51.78 43.96
CA LYS A 1020 -22.89 -51.67 43.29
C LYS A 1020 -21.78 -51.93 44.30
N CYS A 1021 -20.93 -52.90 43.98
CA CYS A 1021 -19.72 -53.22 44.71
C CYS A 1021 -18.56 -53.33 43.70
N GLU A 1022 -17.63 -52.40 43.80
CA GLU A 1022 -16.41 -52.38 42.99
C GLU A 1022 -15.21 -52.27 43.92
N VAL A 1023 -14.18 -53.07 43.63
CA VAL A 1023 -12.86 -52.89 44.25
C VAL A 1023 -11.98 -52.12 43.28
N SER A 1024 -11.29 -51.14 43.84
CA SER A 1024 -10.21 -50.43 43.16
C SER A 1024 -8.90 -50.67 43.89
N TYR A 1025 -7.87 -51.05 43.14
CA TYR A 1025 -6.55 -51.34 43.67
C TYR A 1025 -5.47 -51.13 42.61
N LYS A 1026 -4.22 -51.04 43.05
CA LYS A 1026 -3.09 -51.07 42.12
C LYS A 1026 -2.48 -52.46 42.10
N ASN A 1027 -2.38 -53.05 40.91
CA ASN A 1027 -1.58 -54.25 40.68
C ASN A 1027 -0.40 -53.87 39.81
N ASN A 1028 0.83 -54.13 40.27
CA ASN A 1028 2.06 -53.81 39.54
C ASN A 1028 2.09 -52.36 38.99
N GLY A 1029 1.66 -51.39 39.80
CA GLY A 1029 1.66 -49.96 39.45
C GLY A 1029 0.49 -49.47 38.60
N LYS A 1030 -0.29 -50.36 37.98
CA LYS A 1030 -1.49 -50.04 37.17
C LYS A 1030 -2.76 -50.07 38.02
N TYR A 1031 -3.68 -49.16 37.74
CA TYR A 1031 -4.98 -49.07 38.43
C TYR A 1031 -5.96 -50.09 37.83
N VAL A 1032 -6.48 -50.98 38.66
CA VAL A 1032 -7.39 -52.06 38.27
C VAL A 1032 -8.72 -51.87 39.02
N ILE A 1033 -9.82 -52.04 38.31
CA ILE A 1033 -11.17 -52.06 38.87
C ILE A 1033 -11.76 -53.44 38.60
N LYS A 1034 -12.27 -54.11 39.65
CA LYS A 1034 -13.00 -55.37 39.52
C LYS A 1034 -14.39 -55.26 40.14
N ASN A 1035 -15.35 -55.92 39.53
CA ASN A 1035 -16.70 -56.00 40.05
C ASN A 1035 -16.82 -57.11 41.12
N TYR A 1036 -18.01 -57.24 41.71
CA TYR A 1036 -18.24 -58.22 42.77
C TYR A 1036 -18.12 -59.69 42.32
N ASP A 1037 -18.56 -60.04 41.11
CA ASP A 1037 -18.50 -61.42 40.63
C ASP A 1037 -17.04 -61.87 40.47
N GLU A 1038 -16.19 -61.00 39.91
CA GLU A 1038 -14.75 -61.23 39.82
C GLU A 1038 -14.09 -61.30 41.21
N LEU A 1039 -14.47 -60.42 42.16
CA LEU A 1039 -14.04 -60.50 43.56
C LEU A 1039 -14.43 -61.83 44.22
N SER A 1040 -15.63 -62.34 43.90
CA SER A 1040 -16.14 -63.60 44.42
C SER A 1040 -15.39 -64.80 43.85
N GLU A 1041 -14.99 -64.76 42.58
CA GLU A 1041 -14.10 -65.76 41.99
C GLU A 1041 -12.73 -65.74 42.68
N LEU A 1042 -12.13 -64.57 42.89
CA LEU A 1042 -10.87 -64.44 43.62
C LEU A 1042 -10.97 -64.96 45.06
N ARG A 1043 -12.10 -64.73 45.75
CA ARG A 1043 -12.37 -65.33 47.07
C ARG A 1043 -12.41 -66.85 47.00
N THR A 1044 -13.08 -67.42 46.00
CA THR A 1044 -13.17 -68.88 45.82
C THR A 1044 -11.78 -69.48 45.63
N ILE A 1045 -10.93 -68.81 44.86
CA ILE A 1045 -9.54 -69.19 44.66
C ILE A 1045 -8.72 -69.05 45.95
N ALA A 1046 -8.93 -67.98 46.72
CA ALA A 1046 -8.26 -67.78 48.01
C ALA A 1046 -8.59 -68.90 49.02
N LEU A 1047 -9.86 -69.29 49.13
CA LEU A 1047 -10.32 -70.39 50.00
C LEU A 1047 -9.70 -71.74 49.63
N LEU A 1048 -9.40 -71.97 48.34
CA LEU A 1048 -8.77 -73.20 47.88
C LEU A 1048 -7.26 -73.26 48.19
N LYS A 1049 -6.57 -72.11 48.33
CA LYS A 1049 -5.11 -72.06 48.46
C LYS A 1049 -4.55 -72.09 49.89
N LYS A 1050 -5.37 -71.82 50.93
CA LYS A 1050 -5.05 -71.85 52.39
C LYS A 1050 -3.75 -71.18 52.82
N GLY A 1051 -3.83 -70.19 53.71
CA GLY A 1051 -2.68 -69.45 54.24
C GLY A 1051 -3.09 -68.08 54.75
N GLU A 1052 -2.38 -67.54 55.74
CA GLU A 1052 -2.80 -66.40 56.57
C GLU A 1052 -3.38 -65.22 55.75
N VAL A 1053 -2.68 -64.75 54.72
CA VAL A 1053 -3.15 -63.68 53.81
C VAL A 1053 -4.40 -64.07 53.00
N TYR A 1054 -4.46 -65.31 52.50
CA TYR A 1054 -5.60 -65.78 51.67
C TYR A 1054 -6.84 -66.05 52.52
N ASP A 1055 -6.66 -66.59 53.73
CA ASP A 1055 -7.73 -66.87 54.67
C ASP A 1055 -8.32 -65.56 55.23
N GLU A 1056 -7.46 -64.58 55.56
CA GLU A 1056 -7.90 -63.24 55.97
C GLU A 1056 -8.59 -62.50 54.82
N PHE A 1057 -8.02 -62.51 53.61
CA PHE A 1057 -8.68 -61.93 52.42
C PHE A 1057 -10.06 -62.55 52.19
N ALA A 1058 -10.15 -63.90 52.21
CA ALA A 1058 -11.41 -64.58 52.03
C ALA A 1058 -12.42 -64.21 53.14
N ASN A 1059 -11.97 -64.03 54.38
CA ASN A 1059 -12.82 -63.58 55.48
C ASN A 1059 -13.31 -62.14 55.30
N ILE A 1060 -12.45 -61.22 54.84
CA ILE A 1060 -12.83 -59.83 54.55
C ILE A 1060 -13.91 -59.81 53.46
N ILE A 1061 -13.70 -60.50 52.34
CA ILE A 1061 -14.69 -60.56 51.25
C ILE A 1061 -15.96 -61.29 51.70
N THR A 1062 -15.88 -62.29 52.59
CA THR A 1062 -17.06 -62.93 53.20
C THR A 1062 -17.86 -61.96 54.05
N ASN A 1063 -17.20 -61.15 54.89
CA ASN A 1063 -17.87 -60.13 55.69
C ASN A 1063 -18.54 -59.08 54.80
N ILE A 1064 -17.89 -58.66 53.71
CA ILE A 1064 -18.47 -57.75 52.71
C ILE A 1064 -19.71 -58.38 52.05
N GLN A 1065 -19.64 -59.67 51.71
CA GLN A 1065 -20.80 -60.41 51.18
C GLN A 1065 -21.97 -60.42 52.18
N ASP A 1066 -21.69 -60.57 53.48
CA ASP A 1066 -22.74 -60.57 54.51
C ASP A 1066 -23.29 -59.16 54.78
N ILE A 1067 -22.46 -58.11 54.74
CA ILE A 1067 -22.91 -56.71 54.74
C ILE A 1067 -23.86 -56.46 53.56
N LEU A 1068 -23.49 -56.89 52.34
CA LEU A 1068 -24.32 -56.75 51.14
C LEU A 1068 -25.67 -57.50 51.28
N LYS A 1069 -25.67 -58.70 51.85
CA LYS A 1069 -26.92 -59.45 52.12
C LYS A 1069 -27.80 -58.73 53.15
N LEU A 1070 -27.22 -58.21 54.23
CA LEU A 1070 -27.96 -57.49 55.27
C LEU A 1070 -28.55 -56.20 54.72
N LEU A 1071 -27.77 -55.42 53.97
CA LEU A 1071 -28.22 -54.22 53.27
C LEU A 1071 -29.38 -54.52 52.32
N LYS A 1072 -29.25 -55.57 51.49
CA LYS A 1072 -30.33 -56.02 50.59
C LYS A 1072 -31.60 -56.41 51.36
N THR A 1073 -31.44 -57.09 52.50
CA THR A 1073 -32.57 -57.52 53.34
C THR A 1073 -33.25 -56.31 54.00
N ILE A 1074 -32.49 -55.37 54.55
CA ILE A 1074 -32.97 -54.13 55.17
C ILE A 1074 -33.75 -53.28 54.14
N SER A 1075 -33.19 -53.07 52.95
CA SER A 1075 -33.88 -52.33 51.88
C SER A 1075 -35.15 -53.04 51.39
N SER A 1076 -35.14 -54.37 51.28
CA SER A 1076 -36.33 -55.14 50.89
C SER A 1076 -37.47 -55.09 51.92
N LYS A 1077 -37.19 -54.77 53.19
CA LYS A 1077 -38.18 -54.60 54.26
C LYS A 1077 -38.73 -53.18 54.40
N GLY A 1078 -38.36 -52.27 53.49
CA GLY A 1078 -38.93 -50.92 53.42
C GLY A 1078 -38.18 -49.86 54.23
N TYR A 1079 -36.90 -50.09 54.57
CA TYR A 1079 -36.01 -49.03 55.06
C TYR A 1079 -35.36 -48.33 53.88
N PHE A 1080 -35.71 -47.05 53.65
CA PHE A 1080 -35.38 -46.31 52.44
C PHE A 1080 -34.29 -45.24 52.62
N GLU A 1081 -33.56 -45.23 53.74
CA GLU A 1081 -32.35 -44.40 53.85
C GLU A 1081 -31.18 -45.07 53.11
N ASP A 1082 -30.55 -44.33 52.19
CA ASP A 1082 -29.38 -44.79 51.45
C ASP A 1082 -28.19 -44.98 52.40
N ILE A 1083 -27.82 -46.24 52.60
CA ILE A 1083 -26.64 -46.61 53.38
C ILE A 1083 -25.52 -46.91 52.39
N GLU A 1084 -24.53 -46.01 52.33
CA GLU A 1084 -23.29 -46.19 51.57
C GLU A 1084 -22.12 -46.39 52.55
N TYR A 1085 -21.28 -47.38 52.24
CA TYR A 1085 -20.03 -47.63 52.95
C TYR A 1085 -18.86 -47.57 51.99
N THR A 1086 -17.78 -46.96 52.46
CA THR A 1086 -16.46 -47.10 51.85
C THR A 1086 -15.61 -47.93 52.81
N ILE A 1087 -15.03 -49.00 52.29
CA ILE A 1087 -14.16 -49.92 53.02
C ILE A 1087 -12.74 -49.77 52.47
N ASP A 1088 -11.85 -49.28 53.32
CA ASP A 1088 -10.43 -49.25 53.01
C ASP A 1088 -9.76 -50.49 53.62
N ILE A 1089 -9.05 -51.26 52.79
CA ILE A 1089 -8.27 -52.43 53.21
C ILE A 1089 -6.80 -52.05 53.14
N LYS A 1090 -6.12 -52.11 54.29
CA LYS A 1090 -4.67 -51.92 54.37
C LYS A 1090 -4.02 -53.06 55.13
N ASN A 1091 -3.22 -53.87 54.43
CA ASN A 1091 -2.56 -55.06 54.94
C ASN A 1091 -3.51 -55.96 55.75
N GLY A 1092 -4.65 -56.32 55.16
CA GLY A 1092 -5.67 -57.17 55.79
C GLY A 1092 -6.57 -56.49 56.81
N ASN A 1093 -6.25 -55.29 57.30
CA ASN A 1093 -7.17 -54.55 58.15
C ASN A 1093 -8.20 -53.80 57.29
N ALA A 1094 -9.46 -54.25 57.36
CA ALA A 1094 -10.59 -53.63 56.68
C ALA A 1094 -11.40 -52.76 57.65
N LEU A 1095 -11.41 -51.45 57.40
CA LEU A 1095 -12.19 -50.47 58.16
C LEU A 1095 -13.22 -49.82 57.25
N ALA A 1096 -14.46 -49.76 57.74
CA ALA A 1096 -15.57 -49.15 57.05
C ALA A 1096 -15.87 -47.76 57.61
N SER A 1097 -16.25 -46.85 56.72
CA SER A 1097 -16.76 -45.53 57.07
C SER A 1097 -18.05 -45.27 56.30
N LYS A 1098 -19.04 -44.65 56.98
CA LYS A 1098 -20.37 -44.38 56.41
C LYS A 1098 -20.34 -43.03 55.70
N SER A 1099 -20.60 -43.01 54.40
CA SER A 1099 -20.22 -41.91 53.50
C SER A 1099 -20.88 -40.54 53.76
N LYS A 1100 -21.89 -40.44 54.64
CA LYS A 1100 -22.69 -39.21 54.88
C LYS A 1100 -22.58 -38.61 56.28
N TYR A 1101 -21.97 -39.28 57.27
CA TYR A 1101 -21.80 -38.77 58.63
C TYR A 1101 -20.32 -38.87 59.01
N ASN A 1102 -19.71 -37.78 59.50
CA ASN A 1102 -18.30 -37.74 59.92
C ASN A 1102 -18.11 -38.46 61.27
N ASP A 1103 -18.44 -39.74 61.30
CA ASP A 1103 -18.32 -40.61 62.48
C ASP A 1103 -17.32 -41.75 62.26
N LYS A 1104 -16.88 -42.31 63.39
CA LYS A 1104 -15.73 -43.21 63.61
C LYS A 1104 -15.59 -44.34 62.57
N ASN A 1105 -14.34 -44.67 62.22
CA ASN A 1105 -14.01 -45.89 61.48
C ASN A 1105 -14.41 -47.13 62.30
N GLU A 1106 -15.27 -47.95 61.73
CA GLU A 1106 -15.76 -49.18 62.35
C GLU A 1106 -15.16 -50.41 61.66
N THR A 1107 -14.97 -51.49 62.42
CA THR A 1107 -14.60 -52.78 61.85
C THR A 1107 -15.79 -53.38 61.08
N LEU A 1108 -15.54 -54.24 60.09
CA LEU A 1108 -16.62 -54.87 59.32
C LEU A 1108 -17.62 -55.64 60.20
N THR A 1109 -17.17 -56.21 61.32
CA THR A 1109 -18.04 -56.91 62.27
C THR A 1109 -18.93 -55.94 63.06
N GLU A 1110 -18.42 -54.75 63.42
CA GLU A 1110 -19.23 -53.69 64.03
C GLU A 1110 -20.30 -53.20 63.08
N VAL A 1111 -19.98 -53.00 61.79
CA VAL A 1111 -20.96 -52.65 60.76
C VAL A 1111 -22.02 -53.74 60.58
N ILE A 1112 -21.62 -55.02 60.56
CA ILE A 1112 -22.57 -56.14 60.51
C ILE A 1112 -23.50 -56.12 61.74
N ASN A 1113 -22.99 -55.82 62.93
CA ASN A 1113 -23.80 -55.73 64.14
C ASN A 1113 -24.74 -54.51 64.11
N GLU A 1114 -24.28 -53.35 63.66
CA GLU A 1114 -25.14 -52.16 63.45
C GLU A 1114 -26.29 -52.49 62.51
N LEU A 1115 -25.99 -53.08 61.34
CA LEU A 1115 -27.00 -53.46 60.35
C LEU A 1115 -27.98 -54.51 60.89
N ASN A 1116 -27.51 -55.47 61.70
CA ASN A 1116 -28.41 -56.43 62.38
C ASN A 1116 -29.30 -55.76 63.43
N ILE A 1117 -28.81 -54.75 64.15
CA ILE A 1117 -29.62 -53.95 65.09
C ILE A 1117 -30.70 -53.19 64.33
N ILE A 1118 -30.36 -52.55 63.20
CA ILE A 1118 -31.32 -51.87 62.31
C ILE A 1118 -32.38 -52.87 61.81
N LEU A 1119 -31.95 -54.05 61.34
CA LEU A 1119 -32.85 -55.11 60.86
C LEU A 1119 -33.77 -55.67 61.96
N ASN A 1120 -33.32 -55.71 63.21
CA ASN A 1120 -34.12 -56.18 64.36
C ASN A 1120 -35.08 -55.11 64.90
N HIS A 1121 -34.73 -53.83 64.87
CA HIS A 1121 -35.65 -52.73 65.25
C HIS A 1121 -36.85 -52.59 64.30
N GLN A 1122 -36.79 -53.21 63.13
CA GLN A 1122 -37.90 -53.33 62.18
C GLN A 1122 -38.80 -54.56 62.43
N LYS A 1123 -38.70 -55.20 63.61
CA LYS A 1123 -39.65 -56.23 64.07
C LYS A 1123 -40.60 -55.67 65.14
N ILE A 1124 -41.57 -54.86 64.72
CA ILE A 1124 -42.95 -54.95 65.21
C ILE A 1124 -43.83 -55.21 64.00
#